data_AF-A0A1I7SYH8-F1
#
_entry.id   AF-A0A1I7SYH8-F1
#
_cell.length_a   1.000
_cell.length_b   1.000
_cell.length_c   1.000
_cell.angle_alpha   90.00
_cell.angle_beta   90.00
_cell.angle_gamma   90.00
#
_symmetry.space_group_name_H-M   'P 1'
#
loop_
_entity.id
_entity.type
_entity.pdbx_description
1 polymer ?
#
loop_
_entity_poly.entity_id
_entity_poly.type
_entity_poly.pdbx_seq_one_letter_code
_entity_poly.pdbx_strand_id
1 'polypeptide(L)'
;MGLNGSEEVEEMLRNVEKYIFPMLEKHNKSQLELLIAGHPDMGNLLKAPDLFHDSQIISISHCLSEKNFASGKLEKIIKRARDVKEFQKKTTKEMMDSVTNYMEFVSKIVKLLKEAEGNMKKKLSWETKELNDFSTAGDILQALSTGRNILMTMCSVERNQSILKEAIGFEFNSAQKFWKKWKLKGVPETKEMIEQVKELNEFVMKNRNSNIKYVGNVFQKASEIPGLHGIFDDFSSFKSEMSKIKQGTRIIEIFEKIQDLSLDFSSFSDKLHYASVNIIVLNTFLHEFAEEDDGIISRLESIPILQMILILFAMISIIFLFISMIYSLTPSGRKRWRRFFLTRFASKETRELQWRYSFWLDQESEKNALCEAVREINFEQVKSLIDRGVFINVYNQFGNTPLHAAAKYGHVKIVEYLIKNGADRKAFNSENKIPEQLLNESVQSTIQQSLTSITGSVSEGTKKSQQSEAESFSEIYRIFDKHREKKYRQRLPDLLPTMAYRIRIDPRIVSSSCESFTEQYKGNVTDQMSGVTHLIVPTEENGILESDDFGYIMCVFLPTLLMKKQWMSACLEKKSNFRDDYKFRVEEVKYKAIVYKTVSKWAEWIHKQRLPYLSGVYIYVSINGMSKNELIQLRSVVEMHGAIWSEDMLIKENFNIGSHPYHHFNLGPLFVIHDGKKTLLHLKNDPDKMFKSMSFEEFVVFMLKLECHYDPKRNVPVPVTNARDDTE
;
A
#
# COMPACT_ATOMS: atom_id res chain seq x y z
N MET A 1 -18.72 39.96 5.88
CA MET A 1 -19.31 40.26 4.56
C MET A 1 -19.71 41.73 4.60
N GLY A 2 -18.97 42.70 4.07
CA GLY A 2 -18.40 42.73 2.73
C GLY A 2 -19.35 43.47 1.79
N LEU A 3 -19.57 44.77 2.07
CA LEU A 3 -19.76 45.90 1.13
C LEU A 3 -20.52 45.70 -0.21
N ASN A 4 -21.50 44.80 -0.32
CA ASN A 4 -22.25 44.63 -1.59
C ASN A 4 -23.46 45.56 -1.75
N GLY A 5 -23.83 46.36 -0.74
CA GLY A 5 -24.94 47.32 -0.84
C GLY A 5 -24.55 48.71 -1.34
N SER A 6 -23.27 49.08 -1.28
CA SER A 6 -22.78 50.38 -1.74
C SER A 6 -22.51 50.40 -3.25
N GLU A 7 -22.16 49.27 -3.86
CA GLU A 7 -21.87 49.18 -5.30
C GLU A 7 -23.11 49.43 -6.16
N GLU A 8 -24.28 48.88 -5.82
CA GLU A 8 -25.52 49.11 -6.61
C GLU A 8 -26.02 50.56 -6.54
N VAL A 9 -25.87 51.20 -5.37
CA VAL A 9 -26.25 52.61 -5.17
C VAL A 9 -25.25 53.54 -5.84
N GLU A 10 -23.94 53.24 -5.77
CA GLU A 10 -22.92 53.97 -6.51
C GLU A 10 -23.03 53.75 -8.02
N GLU A 11 -23.47 52.58 -8.48
CA GLU A 11 -23.69 52.29 -9.90
C GLU A 11 -24.94 53.00 -10.42
N MET A 12 -26.02 53.07 -9.64
CA MET A 12 -27.18 53.92 -9.96
C MET A 12 -26.80 55.40 -10.04
N LEU A 13 -26.05 55.93 -9.05
CA LEU A 13 -25.59 57.32 -9.05
C LEU A 13 -24.63 57.61 -10.22
N ARG A 14 -23.71 56.69 -10.53
CA ARG A 14 -22.83 56.77 -11.71
C ARG A 14 -23.60 56.73 -13.02
N ASN A 15 -24.68 55.95 -13.12
CA ASN A 15 -25.51 55.91 -14.33
C ASN A 15 -26.32 57.20 -14.53
N VAL A 16 -26.79 57.84 -13.45
CA VAL A 16 -27.42 59.17 -13.50
C VAL A 16 -26.41 60.24 -13.93
N GLU A 17 -25.19 60.24 -13.36
CA GLU A 17 -24.12 61.17 -13.75
C GLU A 17 -23.60 60.94 -15.18
N LYS A 18 -23.48 59.69 -15.63
CA LYS A 18 -22.86 59.34 -16.91
C LYS A 18 -23.79 59.51 -18.11
N TYR A 19 -25.09 59.27 -17.93
CA TYR A 19 -26.04 59.23 -19.06
C TYR A 19 -27.06 60.37 -19.05
N ILE A 20 -27.49 60.84 -17.87
CA ILE A 20 -28.58 61.82 -17.76
C ILE A 20 -28.05 63.25 -17.70
N PHE A 21 -26.99 63.51 -16.91
CA PHE A 21 -26.38 64.84 -16.79
C PHE A 21 -25.85 65.40 -18.13
N PRO A 22 -25.07 64.65 -18.94
CA PRO A 22 -24.58 65.15 -20.22
C PRO A 22 -25.68 65.35 -21.27
N MET A 23 -26.79 64.59 -21.21
CA MET A 23 -27.96 64.82 -22.07
C MET A 23 -28.69 66.12 -21.70
N LEU A 24 -28.84 66.41 -20.40
CA LEU A 24 -29.47 67.65 -19.91
C LEU A 24 -28.60 68.88 -20.21
N GLU A 25 -27.29 68.76 -20.15
CA GLU A 25 -26.33 69.85 -20.42
C GLU A 25 -26.21 70.15 -21.93
N LYS A 26 -26.26 69.12 -22.78
CA LYS A 26 -26.17 69.24 -24.25
C LYS A 26 -27.46 69.75 -24.89
N HIS A 27 -28.63 69.50 -24.29
CA HIS A 27 -29.91 70.03 -24.80
C HIS A 27 -30.20 71.49 -24.39
N ASN A 28 -29.72 71.95 -23.23
CA ASN A 28 -30.04 73.30 -22.74
C ASN A 28 -29.09 74.41 -23.25
N LYS A 29 -27.85 74.10 -23.63
CA LYS A 29 -26.90 75.14 -24.04
C LYS A 29 -26.85 75.33 -25.56
N SER A 30 -26.83 74.23 -26.32
CA SER A 30 -26.60 74.28 -27.77
C SER A 30 -27.81 74.74 -28.58
N GLN A 31 -29.05 74.40 -28.20
CA GLN A 31 -30.23 74.86 -28.94
C GLN A 31 -30.67 76.28 -28.57
N LEU A 32 -30.47 76.72 -27.31
CA LEU A 32 -30.73 78.10 -26.91
C LEU A 32 -29.73 79.07 -27.58
N GLU A 33 -28.45 78.72 -27.67
CA GLU A 33 -27.45 79.55 -28.36
C GLU A 33 -27.67 79.59 -29.88
N LEU A 34 -28.15 78.50 -30.51
CA LEU A 34 -28.52 78.45 -31.93
C LEU A 34 -29.80 79.23 -32.26
N LEU A 35 -30.80 79.23 -31.36
CA LEU A 35 -32.02 80.04 -31.49
C LEU A 35 -31.75 81.55 -31.33
N ILE A 36 -30.76 81.91 -30.50
CA ILE A 36 -30.35 83.31 -30.26
C ILE A 36 -29.45 83.83 -31.41
N ALA A 37 -28.64 82.98 -32.03
CA ALA A 37 -27.77 83.36 -33.15
C ALA A 37 -28.49 83.53 -34.51
N GLY A 38 -29.69 82.96 -34.68
CA GLY A 38 -30.41 82.93 -35.96
C GLY A 38 -31.38 84.09 -36.24
N HIS A 39 -31.74 84.90 -35.24
CA HIS A 39 -32.72 86.00 -35.40
C HIS A 39 -32.35 87.25 -34.58
N PRO A 40 -31.65 88.23 -35.17
CA PRO A 40 -31.20 89.44 -34.49
C PRO A 40 -32.30 90.33 -33.89
N ASP A 41 -33.55 90.21 -34.37
CA ASP A 41 -34.70 91.00 -33.87
C ASP A 41 -35.32 90.44 -32.56
N MET A 42 -34.80 89.32 -32.02
CA MET A 42 -35.17 88.82 -30.69
C MET A 42 -34.47 89.53 -29.53
N GLY A 43 -33.49 90.41 -29.82
CA GLY A 43 -32.72 91.16 -28.81
C GLY A 43 -33.54 92.14 -27.96
N ASN A 44 -34.77 92.49 -28.35
CA ASN A 44 -35.66 93.36 -27.59
C ASN A 44 -36.81 92.62 -26.87
N LEU A 45 -37.02 91.32 -27.11
CA LEU A 45 -38.00 90.48 -26.40
C LEU A 45 -37.42 89.86 -25.12
N LEU A 46 -36.09 89.87 -24.97
CA LEU A 46 -35.36 89.47 -23.76
C LEU A 46 -35.26 90.58 -22.69
N LYS A 47 -35.95 91.71 -22.87
CA LYS A 47 -36.16 92.75 -21.83
C LYS A 47 -37.47 92.56 -21.05
N ALA A 48 -37.97 91.34 -20.94
CA ALA A 48 -38.97 90.96 -19.95
C ALA A 48 -38.35 89.94 -18.98
N PRO A 49 -37.72 90.40 -17.89
CA PRO A 49 -37.16 89.54 -16.84
C PRO A 49 -38.21 88.60 -16.22
N ASP A 50 -39.49 88.95 -16.34
CA ASP A 50 -40.56 88.34 -15.55
C ASP A 50 -41.07 86.99 -16.08
N LEU A 51 -40.81 86.63 -17.36
CA LEU A 51 -41.35 85.36 -17.90
C LEU A 51 -40.49 84.12 -17.58
N PHE A 52 -39.18 84.29 -17.40
CA PHE A 52 -38.29 83.17 -17.06
C PHE A 52 -37.97 83.10 -15.56
N HIS A 53 -38.09 84.20 -14.81
CA HIS A 53 -37.96 84.19 -13.36
C HIS A 53 -39.16 83.55 -12.64
N ASP A 54 -40.36 83.65 -13.21
CA ASP A 54 -41.57 82.99 -12.67
C ASP A 54 -41.72 81.53 -13.13
N SER A 55 -41.05 81.15 -14.22
CA SER A 55 -40.92 79.74 -14.59
C SER A 55 -39.83 79.12 -13.71
N GLN A 56 -40.24 78.43 -12.64
CA GLN A 56 -39.38 77.77 -11.65
C GLN A 56 -38.53 76.60 -12.22
N ILE A 57 -38.04 76.73 -13.46
CA ILE A 57 -37.23 75.77 -14.20
C ILE A 57 -35.77 75.81 -13.75
N ILE A 58 -35.24 76.99 -13.40
CA ILE A 58 -33.88 77.13 -12.84
C ILE A 58 -33.81 76.49 -11.44
N SER A 59 -34.88 76.57 -10.65
CA SER A 59 -34.90 75.89 -9.35
C SER A 59 -35.03 74.37 -9.47
N ILE A 60 -35.60 73.84 -10.57
CA ILE A 60 -35.56 72.40 -10.87
C ILE A 60 -34.13 71.93 -11.15
N SER A 61 -33.34 72.69 -11.93
CA SER A 61 -31.93 72.32 -12.17
C SER A 61 -31.08 72.45 -10.89
N HIS A 62 -31.34 73.46 -10.06
CA HIS A 62 -30.66 73.65 -8.78
C HIS A 62 -30.98 72.54 -7.76
N CYS A 63 -32.24 72.08 -7.72
CA CYS A 63 -32.65 70.95 -6.87
C CYS A 63 -31.97 69.64 -7.29
N LEU A 64 -31.76 69.45 -8.60
CA LEU A 64 -31.04 68.30 -9.16
C LEU A 64 -29.52 68.38 -8.95
N SER A 65 -28.92 69.58 -8.91
CA SER A 65 -27.48 69.75 -8.70
C SER A 65 -27.06 69.63 -7.23
N GLU A 66 -27.91 70.00 -6.27
CA GLU A 66 -27.61 69.93 -4.83
C GLU A 66 -27.90 68.57 -4.17
N LYS A 67 -28.21 67.53 -4.95
CA LYS A 67 -28.43 66.14 -4.48
C LYS A 67 -29.55 65.97 -3.43
N ASN A 68 -30.48 66.93 -3.30
CA ASN A 68 -31.53 66.95 -2.29
C ASN A 68 -32.90 66.59 -2.90
N PHE A 69 -33.14 65.29 -3.13
CA PHE A 69 -34.25 64.75 -3.92
C PHE A 69 -35.61 64.77 -3.20
N ALA A 70 -36.18 65.96 -2.98
CA ALA A 70 -37.54 66.10 -2.44
C ALA A 70 -38.59 65.95 -3.55
N SER A 71 -39.02 64.71 -3.83
CA SER A 71 -39.94 64.37 -4.93
C SER A 71 -41.27 65.16 -4.93
N GLY A 72 -41.82 65.44 -3.74
CA GLY A 72 -43.06 66.22 -3.58
C GLY A 72 -42.95 67.71 -3.92
N LYS A 73 -41.75 68.31 -3.90
CA LYS A 73 -41.54 69.70 -4.34
C LYS A 73 -41.46 69.79 -5.87
N LEU A 74 -40.78 68.83 -6.52
CA LEU A 74 -40.70 68.76 -7.98
C LEU A 74 -42.08 68.55 -8.62
N GLU A 75 -42.92 67.70 -8.02
CA GLU A 75 -44.26 67.42 -8.52
C GLU A 75 -45.19 68.65 -8.49
N LYS A 76 -45.10 69.49 -7.45
CA LYS A 76 -45.84 70.77 -7.38
C LYS A 76 -45.41 71.76 -8.46
N ILE A 77 -44.13 71.75 -8.84
CA ILE A 77 -43.57 72.65 -9.86
C ILE A 77 -43.94 72.15 -11.27
N ILE A 78 -43.87 70.84 -11.54
CA ILE A 78 -44.33 70.24 -12.80
C ILE A 78 -45.83 70.51 -13.00
N LYS A 79 -46.63 70.42 -11.93
CA LYS A 79 -48.05 70.74 -11.98
C LYS A 79 -48.29 72.20 -12.37
N ARG A 80 -47.59 73.15 -11.73
CA ARG A 80 -47.67 74.59 -12.08
C ARG A 80 -47.21 74.90 -13.51
N ALA A 81 -46.14 74.27 -13.98
CA ALA A 81 -45.67 74.44 -15.35
C ALA A 81 -46.62 73.79 -16.39
N ARG A 82 -47.37 72.76 -15.99
CA ARG A 82 -48.49 72.22 -16.78
C ARG A 82 -49.66 73.20 -16.83
N ASP A 83 -49.92 73.94 -15.76
CA ASP A 83 -50.96 74.99 -15.71
C ASP A 83 -50.57 76.20 -16.62
N VAL A 84 -49.27 76.48 -16.79
CA VAL A 84 -48.77 77.49 -17.77
C VAL A 84 -49.05 77.07 -19.23
N LYS A 85 -49.21 75.76 -19.51
CA LYS A 85 -49.61 75.23 -20.82
C LYS A 85 -51.03 75.66 -21.24
N GLU A 86 -51.88 76.08 -20.28
CA GLU A 86 -53.23 76.59 -20.55
C GLU A 86 -53.27 78.10 -20.89
N PHE A 87 -52.17 78.85 -20.68
CA PHE A 87 -52.11 80.28 -21.03
C PHE A 87 -51.75 80.48 -22.53
N GLN A 88 -52.74 80.30 -23.40
CA GLN A 88 -52.65 80.53 -24.85
C GLN A 88 -52.74 82.01 -25.22
N LYS A 89 -51.80 82.50 -26.03
CA LYS A 89 -52.04 83.13 -27.36
C LYS A 89 -50.74 83.81 -27.88
N LYS A 90 -50.26 83.34 -29.04
CA LYS A 90 -49.06 83.76 -29.81
C LYS A 90 -47.73 83.04 -29.52
N THR A 91 -47.69 81.73 -29.70
CA THR A 91 -46.43 81.00 -29.97
C THR A 91 -46.67 79.79 -30.87
N THR A 92 -45.73 79.49 -31.77
CA THR A 92 -45.82 78.46 -32.83
C THR A 92 -45.85 77.03 -32.26
N LYS A 93 -46.67 76.17 -32.87
CA LYS A 93 -47.01 74.79 -32.44
C LYS A 93 -45.78 73.91 -32.13
N GLU A 94 -44.70 74.04 -32.89
CA GLU A 94 -43.47 73.24 -32.74
C GLU A 94 -42.74 73.48 -31.41
N MET A 95 -42.78 74.72 -30.90
CA MET A 95 -42.17 75.05 -29.60
C MET A 95 -42.93 74.38 -28.45
N MET A 96 -44.25 74.29 -28.57
CA MET A 96 -45.11 73.67 -27.55
C MET A 96 -45.01 72.14 -27.54
N ASP A 97 -44.75 71.51 -28.68
CA ASP A 97 -44.51 70.07 -28.75
C ASP A 97 -43.18 69.68 -28.10
N SER A 98 -42.11 70.49 -28.31
CA SER A 98 -40.84 70.29 -27.60
C SER A 98 -40.97 70.47 -26.09
N VAL A 99 -41.68 71.50 -25.63
CA VAL A 99 -41.94 71.71 -24.19
C VAL A 99 -42.77 70.56 -23.62
N THR A 100 -43.75 70.04 -24.36
CA THR A 100 -44.56 68.89 -23.93
C THR A 100 -43.71 67.64 -23.76
N ASN A 101 -42.86 67.32 -24.73
CA ASN A 101 -41.97 66.17 -24.67
C ASN A 101 -40.96 66.28 -23.51
N TYR A 102 -40.42 67.48 -23.29
CA TYR A 102 -39.53 67.74 -22.17
C TYR A 102 -40.24 67.54 -20.82
N MET A 103 -41.47 68.05 -20.68
CA MET A 103 -42.26 67.90 -19.46
C MET A 103 -42.67 66.44 -19.19
N GLU A 104 -42.94 65.66 -20.23
CA GLU A 104 -43.22 64.23 -20.10
C GLU A 104 -41.97 63.43 -19.67
N PHE A 105 -40.81 63.79 -20.20
CA PHE A 105 -39.53 63.24 -19.79
C PHE A 105 -39.22 63.54 -18.32
N VAL A 106 -39.38 64.78 -17.87
CA VAL A 106 -39.20 65.18 -16.47
C VAL A 106 -40.19 64.45 -15.56
N SER A 107 -41.45 64.25 -16.00
CA SER A 107 -42.44 63.49 -15.23
C SER A 107 -42.04 62.02 -15.03
N LYS A 108 -41.40 61.38 -16.02
CA LYS A 108 -40.86 60.02 -15.87
C LYS A 108 -39.74 59.96 -14.83
N ILE A 109 -38.84 60.95 -14.84
CA ILE A 109 -37.74 61.04 -13.86
C ILE A 109 -38.30 61.19 -12.43
N VAL A 110 -39.31 62.05 -12.22
CA VAL A 110 -39.93 62.20 -10.88
C VAL A 110 -40.55 60.90 -10.38
N LYS A 111 -41.16 60.11 -11.26
CA LYS A 111 -41.73 58.81 -10.87
C LYS A 111 -40.66 57.84 -10.40
N LEU A 112 -39.54 57.74 -11.14
CA LEU A 112 -38.40 56.91 -10.76
C LEU A 112 -37.78 57.36 -9.42
N LEU A 113 -37.67 58.67 -9.21
CA LEU A 113 -37.18 59.23 -7.94
C LEU A 113 -38.12 58.92 -6.76
N LYS A 114 -39.45 58.91 -6.94
CA LYS A 114 -40.40 58.51 -5.90
C LYS A 114 -40.25 57.04 -5.52
N GLU A 115 -40.08 56.16 -6.49
CA GLU A 115 -39.86 54.73 -6.25
C GLU A 115 -38.53 54.51 -5.49
N ALA A 116 -37.47 55.24 -5.86
CA ALA A 116 -36.21 55.25 -5.14
C ALA A 116 -36.33 55.80 -3.70
N GLU A 117 -37.05 56.90 -3.49
CA GLU A 117 -37.28 57.49 -2.16
C GLU A 117 -38.10 56.56 -1.26
N GLY A 118 -39.12 55.89 -1.80
CA GLY A 118 -39.92 54.90 -1.07
C GLY A 118 -39.10 53.68 -0.64
N ASN A 119 -38.23 53.18 -1.52
CA ASN A 119 -37.31 52.09 -1.20
C ASN A 119 -36.24 52.52 -0.17
N MET A 120 -35.72 53.74 -0.27
CA MET A 120 -34.79 54.30 0.72
C MET A 120 -35.44 54.49 2.09
N LYS A 121 -36.69 54.98 2.19
CA LYS A 121 -37.38 55.12 3.49
C LYS A 121 -37.70 53.79 4.15
N LYS A 122 -38.09 52.77 3.37
CA LYS A 122 -38.20 51.40 3.87
C LYS A 122 -36.84 50.89 4.33
N LYS A 123 -35.75 51.22 3.62
CA LYS A 123 -34.39 50.84 4.02
C LYS A 123 -33.94 51.51 5.34
N LEU A 124 -34.09 52.84 5.46
CA LEU A 124 -33.76 53.54 6.71
C LEU A 124 -34.61 53.06 7.90
N SER A 125 -35.86 52.63 7.67
CA SER A 125 -36.75 52.13 8.73
C SER A 125 -36.34 50.78 9.33
N TRP A 126 -35.64 49.90 8.59
CA TRP A 126 -35.10 48.66 9.17
C TRP A 126 -33.76 48.94 9.86
N GLU A 127 -32.89 49.74 9.24
CA GLU A 127 -31.57 50.11 9.79
C GLU A 127 -31.71 50.88 11.13
N THR A 128 -32.72 51.75 11.27
CA THR A 128 -32.97 52.48 12.53
C THR A 128 -33.53 51.62 13.66
N LYS A 129 -34.14 50.47 13.34
CA LYS A 129 -34.58 49.50 14.34
C LYS A 129 -33.39 48.71 14.90
N GLU A 130 -32.47 48.28 14.02
CA GLU A 130 -31.20 47.62 14.39
C GLU A 130 -30.25 48.55 15.16
N LEU A 131 -30.21 49.84 14.83
CA LEU A 131 -29.37 50.83 15.53
C LEU A 131 -29.86 51.12 16.96
N ASN A 132 -31.17 51.06 17.23
CA ASN A 132 -31.71 51.20 18.58
C ASN A 132 -31.38 49.98 19.45
N ASP A 133 -31.37 48.77 18.88
CA ASP A 133 -30.93 47.54 19.57
C ASP A 133 -29.43 47.55 19.91
N PHE A 134 -28.63 48.36 19.22
CA PHE A 134 -27.20 48.55 19.49
C PHE A 134 -26.90 49.49 20.67
N SER A 135 -27.87 50.30 21.13
CA SER A 135 -27.68 51.11 22.36
C SER A 135 -27.53 50.22 23.61
N THR A 136 -28.15 49.04 23.60
CA THR A 136 -28.01 47.97 24.59
C THR A 136 -26.61 47.32 24.63
N ALA A 137 -25.77 47.52 23.61
CA ALA A 137 -24.42 46.96 23.59
C ALA A 137 -23.52 47.56 24.68
N GLY A 138 -23.73 48.84 25.03
CA GLY A 138 -23.05 49.50 26.15
C GLY A 138 -23.39 48.85 27.49
N ASP A 139 -24.68 48.59 27.71
CA ASP A 139 -25.18 47.96 28.94
C ASP A 139 -24.71 46.50 29.05
N ILE A 140 -24.73 45.74 27.96
CA ILE A 140 -24.21 44.37 27.90
C ILE A 140 -22.71 44.35 28.21
N LEU A 141 -21.93 45.22 27.58
CA LEU A 141 -20.48 45.30 27.81
C LEU A 141 -20.16 45.70 29.26
N GLN A 142 -20.93 46.63 29.83
CA GLN A 142 -20.79 47.04 31.22
C GLN A 142 -21.16 45.89 32.17
N ALA A 143 -22.23 45.15 31.89
CA ALA A 143 -22.65 44.00 32.67
C ALA A 143 -21.59 42.89 32.66
N LEU A 144 -21.05 42.57 31.49
CA LEU A 144 -19.97 41.58 31.31
C LEU A 144 -18.68 41.98 32.01
N SER A 145 -18.28 43.25 31.87
CA SER A 145 -17.10 43.80 32.54
C SER A 145 -17.25 43.74 34.06
N THR A 146 -18.43 44.09 34.56
CA THR A 146 -18.78 44.02 35.98
C THR A 146 -18.73 42.57 36.49
N GLY A 147 -19.35 41.63 35.77
CA GLY A 147 -19.32 40.20 36.10
C GLY A 147 -17.90 39.63 36.12
N ARG A 148 -17.07 39.98 35.13
CA ARG A 148 -15.64 39.60 35.12
C ARG A 148 -14.91 40.12 36.34
N ASN A 149 -15.08 41.39 36.69
CA ASN A 149 -14.40 41.99 37.83
C ASN A 149 -14.81 41.31 39.14
N ILE A 150 -16.08 40.95 39.30
CA ILE A 150 -16.58 40.21 40.48
C ILE A 150 -15.98 38.80 40.53
N LEU A 151 -15.93 38.07 39.40
CA LEU A 151 -15.26 36.76 39.35
C LEU A 151 -13.77 36.87 39.69
N MET A 152 -13.09 37.92 39.23
CA MET A 152 -11.69 38.19 39.61
C MET A 152 -11.53 38.43 41.11
N THR A 153 -12.50 39.09 41.76
CA THR A 153 -12.54 39.22 43.23
C THR A 153 -12.74 37.86 43.89
N MET A 154 -13.62 37.00 43.37
CA MET A 154 -13.82 35.63 43.87
C MET A 154 -12.56 34.76 43.74
N CYS A 155 -11.72 34.96 42.71
CA CYS A 155 -10.41 34.30 42.64
C CYS A 155 -9.49 34.65 43.82
N SER A 156 -9.71 35.76 44.51
CA SER A 156 -8.97 36.11 45.72
C SER A 156 -9.26 35.16 46.89
N VAL A 157 -10.44 34.51 46.91
CA VAL A 157 -10.78 33.45 47.88
C VAL A 157 -9.87 32.23 47.69
N GLU A 158 -9.68 31.80 46.44
CA GLU A 158 -8.79 30.68 46.10
C GLU A 158 -7.33 31.02 46.41
N ARG A 159 -6.87 32.21 46.01
CA ARG A 159 -5.48 32.65 46.26
C ARG A 159 -5.13 32.79 47.73
N ASN A 160 -6.10 33.16 48.58
CA ASN A 160 -5.91 33.39 50.02
C ASN A 160 -6.55 32.30 50.89
N GLN A 161 -6.82 31.11 50.32
CA GLN A 161 -7.47 30.01 51.02
C GLN A 161 -6.70 29.58 52.29
N SER A 162 -5.36 29.71 52.30
CA SER A 162 -4.53 29.42 53.47
C SER A 162 -4.84 30.34 54.65
N ILE A 163 -4.99 31.64 54.39
CA ILE A 163 -5.31 32.67 55.40
C ILE A 163 -6.74 32.47 55.93
N LEU A 164 -7.69 32.15 55.04
CA LEU A 164 -9.08 31.87 55.44
C LEU A 164 -9.18 30.60 56.29
N LYS A 165 -8.44 29.54 55.93
CA LYS A 165 -8.35 28.30 56.72
C LYS A 165 -7.66 28.53 58.08
N GLU A 166 -6.62 29.36 58.11
CA GLU A 166 -5.94 29.78 59.35
C GLU A 166 -6.94 30.53 60.26
N ALA A 167 -7.76 31.43 59.71
CA ALA A 167 -8.78 32.16 60.47
C ALA A 167 -9.90 31.27 61.03
N ILE A 168 -10.31 30.24 60.27
CA ILE A 168 -11.27 29.22 60.74
C ILE A 168 -10.67 28.39 61.90
N GLY A 169 -9.36 28.14 61.87
CA GLY A 169 -8.67 27.29 62.84
C GLY A 169 -8.42 27.92 64.21
N PHE A 170 -8.68 29.22 64.38
CA PHE A 170 -8.50 29.88 65.68
C PHE A 170 -9.61 29.49 66.66
N GLU A 171 -9.23 28.82 67.75
CA GLU A 171 -10.10 28.58 68.91
C GLU A 171 -9.78 29.59 70.01
N PHE A 172 -10.69 30.55 70.20
CA PHE A 172 -10.60 31.53 71.28
C PHE A 172 -11.93 31.60 72.02
N ASN A 173 -11.90 31.73 73.35
CA ASN A 173 -13.10 31.89 74.17
C ASN A 173 -13.25 33.37 74.54
N SER A 174 -14.09 34.08 73.79
CA SER A 174 -14.40 35.49 74.02
C SER A 174 -15.90 35.73 74.13
N ALA A 175 -16.29 36.59 75.07
CA ALA A 175 -17.67 37.05 75.21
C ALA A 175 -18.06 38.10 74.15
N GLN A 176 -17.10 38.58 73.36
CA GLN A 176 -17.26 39.66 72.38
C GLN A 176 -18.23 39.33 71.26
N LYS A 177 -18.99 40.34 70.85
CA LYS A 177 -20.04 40.22 69.81
C LYS A 177 -19.46 39.74 68.48
N PHE A 178 -18.37 40.35 68.02
CA PHE A 178 -17.68 39.94 66.79
C PHE A 178 -17.27 38.46 66.84
N TRP A 179 -16.60 38.02 67.90
CA TRP A 179 -16.08 36.65 67.97
C TRP A 179 -17.20 35.59 68.04
N LYS A 180 -18.29 35.89 68.77
CA LYS A 180 -19.49 35.04 68.76
C LYS A 180 -20.13 34.98 67.37
N LYS A 181 -20.23 36.12 66.68
CA LYS A 181 -20.75 36.23 65.31
C LYS A 181 -19.86 35.49 64.31
N TRP A 182 -18.54 35.61 64.42
CA TRP A 182 -17.57 34.84 63.64
C TRP A 182 -17.74 33.34 63.86
N LYS A 183 -17.78 32.87 65.11
CA LYS A 183 -17.90 31.44 65.41
C LYS A 183 -19.23 30.83 64.94
N LEU A 184 -20.35 31.55 65.13
CA LEU A 184 -21.69 31.06 64.79
C LEU A 184 -22.02 31.19 63.30
N LYS A 185 -21.58 32.27 62.66
CA LYS A 185 -21.98 32.63 61.29
C LYS A 185 -20.78 32.73 60.33
N GLY A 186 -19.72 33.42 60.73
CA GLY A 186 -18.52 33.61 59.87
C GLY A 186 -17.77 32.33 59.52
N VAL A 187 -17.58 31.40 60.46
CA VAL A 187 -16.91 30.11 60.23
C VAL A 187 -17.66 29.21 59.25
N PRO A 188 -18.97 28.93 59.43
CA PRO A 188 -19.72 28.12 58.45
C PRO A 188 -19.78 28.80 57.08
N GLU A 189 -20.04 30.12 57.01
CA GLU A 189 -20.08 30.85 55.74
C GLU A 189 -18.72 30.85 55.02
N THR A 190 -17.61 30.99 55.75
CA THR A 190 -16.26 30.93 55.14
C THR A 190 -15.96 29.54 54.59
N LYS A 191 -16.35 28.46 55.29
CA LYS A 191 -16.14 27.08 54.80
C LYS A 191 -16.96 26.80 53.55
N GLU A 192 -18.24 27.19 53.56
CA GLU A 192 -19.15 27.01 52.43
C GLU A 192 -18.68 27.81 51.21
N MET A 193 -18.31 29.07 51.40
CA MET A 193 -17.77 29.93 50.34
C MET A 193 -16.51 29.32 49.70
N ILE A 194 -15.58 28.79 50.50
CA ILE A 194 -14.37 28.14 49.96
C ILE A 194 -14.72 26.93 49.08
N GLU A 195 -15.66 26.09 49.51
CA GLU A 195 -16.04 24.90 48.75
C GLU A 195 -16.79 25.26 47.47
N GLN A 196 -17.76 26.17 47.55
CA GLN A 196 -18.54 26.58 46.37
C GLN A 196 -17.69 27.31 45.32
N VAL A 197 -16.71 28.13 45.72
CA VAL A 197 -15.73 28.74 44.78
C VAL A 197 -14.89 27.66 44.09
N LYS A 198 -14.53 26.59 44.81
CA LYS A 198 -13.79 25.45 44.24
C LYS A 198 -14.65 24.67 43.24
N GLU A 199 -15.90 24.37 43.58
CA GLU A 199 -16.85 23.72 42.67
C GLU A 199 -17.10 24.56 41.41
N LEU A 200 -17.21 25.88 41.55
CA LEU A 200 -17.31 26.81 40.42
C LEU A 200 -16.07 26.72 39.51
N ASN A 201 -14.87 26.67 40.09
CA ASN A 201 -13.64 26.53 39.32
C ASN A 201 -13.60 25.19 38.57
N GLU A 202 -13.92 24.08 39.22
CA GLU A 202 -14.00 22.76 38.57
C GLU A 202 -15.04 22.72 37.43
N PHE A 203 -16.19 23.36 37.63
CA PHE A 203 -17.22 23.54 36.60
C PHE A 203 -16.64 24.26 35.39
N VAL A 204 -16.00 25.42 35.59
CA VAL A 204 -15.34 26.21 34.52
C VAL A 204 -14.26 25.39 33.79
N MET A 205 -13.43 24.64 34.52
CA MET A 205 -12.36 23.82 33.95
C MET A 205 -12.85 22.72 33.01
N LYS A 206 -13.99 22.09 33.33
CA LYS A 206 -14.56 20.98 32.55
C LYS A 206 -15.10 21.43 31.19
N ASN A 207 -15.50 22.69 31.05
CA ASN A 207 -16.26 23.20 29.91
C ASN A 207 -15.58 24.40 29.21
N ARG A 208 -14.23 24.45 29.24
CA ARG A 208 -13.44 25.59 28.72
C ARG A 208 -13.69 25.99 27.25
N ASN A 209 -14.25 25.10 26.43
CA ASN A 209 -14.48 25.32 24.99
C ASN A 209 -15.99 25.34 24.62
N SER A 210 -16.87 25.66 25.56
CA SER A 210 -18.33 25.67 25.35
C SER A 210 -18.85 27.01 24.79
N ASN A 211 -20.07 27.01 24.24
CA ASN A 211 -20.76 28.19 23.69
C ASN A 211 -20.94 29.32 24.74
N ILE A 212 -21.09 30.57 24.31
CA ILE A 212 -21.27 31.78 25.15
C ILE A 212 -22.39 31.65 26.19
N LYS A 213 -23.44 30.86 25.90
CA LYS A 213 -24.49 30.47 26.88
C LYS A 213 -23.91 29.87 28.18
N TYR A 214 -22.77 29.17 28.08
CA TYR A 214 -22.07 28.62 29.21
C TYR A 214 -21.54 29.71 30.17
N VAL A 215 -21.08 30.85 29.64
CA VAL A 215 -20.58 31.97 30.45
C VAL A 215 -21.71 32.58 31.28
N GLY A 216 -22.94 32.61 30.76
CA GLY A 216 -24.13 33.00 31.54
C GLY A 216 -24.35 32.09 32.75
N ASN A 217 -24.28 30.76 32.54
CA ASN A 217 -24.40 29.79 33.62
C ASN A 217 -23.29 29.94 34.68
N VAL A 218 -22.09 30.35 34.29
CA VAL A 218 -20.98 30.64 35.23
C VAL A 218 -21.33 31.84 36.12
N PHE A 219 -21.85 32.94 35.55
CA PHE A 219 -22.28 34.08 36.35
C PHE A 219 -23.47 33.74 37.25
N GLN A 220 -24.42 32.92 36.78
CA GLN A 220 -25.53 32.45 37.61
C GLN A 220 -25.03 31.66 38.82
N LYS A 221 -24.18 30.64 38.61
CA LYS A 221 -23.61 29.86 39.72
C LYS A 221 -22.77 30.72 40.67
N ALA A 222 -22.05 31.70 40.14
CA ALA A 222 -21.29 32.64 40.97
C ALA A 222 -22.19 33.52 41.85
N SER A 223 -23.39 33.88 41.38
CA SER A 223 -24.33 34.70 42.15
C SER A 223 -24.89 33.97 43.39
N GLU A 224 -24.88 32.63 43.37
CA GLU A 224 -25.37 31.79 44.46
C GLU A 224 -24.35 31.62 45.59
N ILE A 225 -23.10 32.07 45.40
CA ILE A 225 -22.03 31.90 46.39
C ILE A 225 -22.22 32.84 47.59
N PRO A 226 -22.30 32.32 48.83
CA PRO A 226 -22.44 33.15 50.02
C PRO A 226 -21.16 33.94 50.28
N GLY A 227 -21.30 35.21 50.66
CA GLY A 227 -20.21 36.07 51.12
C GLY A 227 -20.27 36.32 52.63
N LEU A 228 -19.25 36.97 53.19
CA LEU A 228 -19.13 37.27 54.62
C LEU A 228 -19.85 38.56 55.02
N HIS A 229 -21.16 38.59 54.80
CA HIS A 229 -21.97 39.80 54.97
C HIS A 229 -22.14 40.22 56.44
N GLY A 230 -21.77 41.47 56.74
CA GLY A 230 -21.89 42.09 58.06
C GLY A 230 -21.05 41.42 59.15
N ILE A 231 -20.19 40.45 58.81
CA ILE A 231 -19.40 39.74 59.81
C ILE A 231 -18.41 40.67 60.51
N PHE A 232 -17.90 41.68 59.79
CA PHE A 232 -16.87 42.61 60.26
C PHE A 232 -17.40 43.91 60.88
N ASP A 233 -18.71 44.10 61.02
CA ASP A 233 -19.30 45.35 61.54
C ASP A 233 -18.75 45.75 62.93
N ASP A 234 -18.61 44.75 63.81
CA ASP A 234 -18.12 44.93 65.19
C ASP A 234 -16.58 44.75 65.31
N PHE A 235 -15.86 44.65 64.19
CA PHE A 235 -14.44 44.28 64.19
C PHE A 235 -13.54 45.36 64.82
N SER A 236 -13.88 46.64 64.72
CA SER A 236 -13.12 47.73 65.34
C SER A 236 -13.06 47.63 66.86
N SER A 237 -14.19 47.27 67.48
CA SER A 237 -14.29 47.01 68.93
C SER A 237 -13.46 45.78 69.31
N PHE A 238 -13.53 44.71 68.51
CA PHE A 238 -12.71 43.52 68.71
C PHE A 238 -11.21 43.82 68.61
N LYS A 239 -10.78 44.59 67.61
CA LYS A 239 -9.39 45.01 67.41
C LYS A 239 -8.84 45.80 68.59
N SER A 240 -9.61 46.76 69.12
CA SER A 240 -9.21 47.57 70.27
C SER A 240 -8.94 46.71 71.51
N GLU A 241 -9.79 45.72 71.78
CA GLU A 241 -9.59 44.83 72.92
C GLU A 241 -8.49 43.80 72.70
N MET A 242 -8.43 43.21 71.51
CA MET A 242 -7.50 42.14 71.21
C MET A 242 -6.05 42.65 71.10
N SER A 243 -5.86 43.96 70.88
CA SER A 243 -4.55 44.62 70.96
C SER A 243 -3.93 44.60 72.37
N LYS A 244 -4.73 44.37 73.42
CA LYS A 244 -4.26 44.28 74.82
C LYS A 244 -3.77 42.87 75.18
N ILE A 245 -3.95 41.87 74.32
CA ILE A 245 -3.59 40.47 74.55
C ILE A 245 -2.35 40.12 73.72
N LYS A 246 -1.30 39.52 74.34
CA LYS A 246 -0.03 39.16 73.67
C LYS A 246 -0.20 38.27 72.42
N GLN A 247 -1.18 37.37 72.40
CA GLN A 247 -1.48 36.51 71.24
C GLN A 247 -2.47 37.15 70.25
N GLY A 248 -3.04 38.30 70.58
CA GLY A 248 -4.10 38.95 69.81
C GLY A 248 -3.62 39.66 68.55
N THR A 249 -2.35 40.08 68.49
CA THR A 249 -1.78 40.78 67.33
C THR A 249 -1.85 39.95 66.05
N ARG A 250 -1.52 38.66 66.12
CA ARG A 250 -1.56 37.76 64.96
C ARG A 250 -2.99 37.51 64.45
N ILE A 251 -3.95 37.38 65.37
CA ILE A 251 -5.37 37.23 65.03
C ILE A 251 -5.87 38.49 64.35
N ILE A 252 -5.57 39.67 64.91
CA ILE A 252 -5.90 40.97 64.29
C ILE A 252 -5.33 41.05 62.87
N GLU A 253 -4.03 40.79 62.67
CA GLU A 253 -3.39 40.85 61.36
C GLU A 253 -4.07 39.97 60.30
N ILE A 254 -4.52 38.77 60.69
CA ILE A 254 -5.20 37.84 59.78
C ILE A 254 -6.61 38.33 59.45
N PHE A 255 -7.37 38.76 60.46
CA PHE A 255 -8.73 39.26 60.23
C PHE A 255 -8.76 40.62 59.50
N GLU A 256 -7.75 41.47 59.69
CA GLU A 256 -7.55 42.68 58.88
C GLU A 256 -7.32 42.33 57.41
N LYS A 257 -6.42 41.38 57.14
CA LYS A 257 -6.20 40.90 55.77
C LYS A 257 -7.47 40.33 55.16
N ILE A 258 -8.29 39.61 55.93
CA ILE A 258 -9.57 39.07 55.43
C ILE A 258 -10.59 40.19 55.19
N GLN A 259 -10.66 41.20 56.05
CA GLN A 259 -11.53 42.35 55.87
C GLN A 259 -11.17 43.13 54.59
N ASP A 260 -9.87 43.31 54.32
CA ASP A 260 -9.37 44.01 53.12
C ASP A 260 -9.73 43.27 51.82
N LEU A 261 -9.90 41.95 51.85
CA LEU A 261 -10.31 41.15 50.69
C LEU A 261 -11.75 41.42 50.23
N SER A 262 -12.55 42.18 50.99
CA SER A 262 -13.91 42.61 50.62
C SER A 262 -14.80 41.45 50.15
N LEU A 263 -14.85 40.37 50.94
CA LEU A 263 -15.54 39.11 50.61
C LEU A 263 -17.08 39.18 50.79
N ASP A 264 -17.67 40.38 50.66
CA ASP A 264 -19.11 40.57 50.75
C ASP A 264 -19.76 40.45 49.36
N PHE A 265 -20.07 39.21 48.98
CA PHE A 265 -20.65 38.89 47.68
C PHE A 265 -22.14 39.16 47.55
N SER A 266 -22.87 39.43 48.66
CA SER A 266 -24.31 39.69 48.58
C SER A 266 -24.63 40.97 47.79
N SER A 267 -23.73 41.96 47.83
CA SER A 267 -23.84 43.20 47.05
C SER A 267 -23.63 43.00 45.53
N PHE A 268 -23.10 41.86 45.13
CA PHE A 268 -22.74 41.54 43.75
C PHE A 268 -23.67 40.52 43.10
N SER A 269 -24.48 39.79 43.88
CA SER A 269 -25.42 38.78 43.38
C SER A 269 -26.32 39.31 42.27
N ASP A 270 -26.99 40.44 42.51
CA ASP A 270 -27.89 41.07 41.52
C ASP A 270 -27.14 41.48 40.24
N LYS A 271 -25.89 41.93 40.37
CA LYS A 271 -25.04 42.34 39.24
C LYS A 271 -24.57 41.15 38.42
N LEU A 272 -24.25 40.02 39.06
CA LEU A 272 -23.91 38.77 38.39
C LEU A 272 -25.13 38.16 37.70
N HIS A 273 -26.30 38.19 38.33
CA HIS A 273 -27.56 37.77 37.70
C HIS A 273 -27.86 38.64 36.48
N TYR A 274 -27.70 39.96 36.59
CA TYR A 274 -27.84 40.89 35.48
C TYR A 274 -26.85 40.60 34.34
N ALA A 275 -25.58 40.28 34.64
CA ALA A 275 -24.60 39.86 33.64
C ALA A 275 -24.98 38.55 32.95
N SER A 276 -25.53 37.57 33.70
CA SER A 276 -26.03 36.31 33.14
C SER A 276 -27.18 36.52 32.16
N VAL A 277 -28.19 37.32 32.55
CA VAL A 277 -29.34 37.62 31.70
C VAL A 277 -28.92 38.35 30.43
N ASN A 278 -28.00 39.31 30.52
CA ASN A 278 -27.49 40.03 29.35
C ASN A 278 -26.66 39.14 28.41
N ILE A 279 -25.99 38.09 28.90
CA ILE A 279 -25.38 37.06 28.04
C ILE A 279 -26.44 36.30 27.25
N ILE A 280 -27.57 35.97 27.88
CA ILE A 280 -28.66 35.27 27.20
C ILE A 280 -29.23 36.17 26.09
N VAL A 281 -29.47 37.45 26.39
CA VAL A 281 -29.91 38.45 25.40
C VAL A 281 -28.89 38.56 24.26
N LEU A 282 -27.60 38.65 24.57
CA LEU A 282 -26.53 38.68 23.56
C LEU A 282 -26.52 37.41 22.70
N ASN A 283 -26.69 36.23 23.31
CA ASN A 283 -26.73 34.97 22.59
C ASN A 283 -27.95 34.90 21.66
N THR A 284 -29.12 35.34 22.12
CA THR A 284 -30.34 35.43 21.30
C THR A 284 -30.13 36.42 20.14
N PHE A 285 -29.57 37.60 20.41
CA PHE A 285 -29.23 38.58 19.37
C PHE A 285 -28.26 38.02 18.34
N LEU A 286 -27.19 37.33 18.79
CA LEU A 286 -26.23 36.69 17.88
C LEU A 286 -26.89 35.60 17.01
N HIS A 287 -27.86 34.86 17.56
CA HIS A 287 -28.64 33.88 16.80
C HIS A 287 -29.65 34.51 15.82
N GLU A 288 -30.21 35.68 16.12
CA GLU A 288 -31.09 36.40 15.19
C GLU A 288 -30.30 37.09 14.07
N PHE A 289 -29.08 37.56 14.35
CA PHE A 289 -28.22 38.25 13.38
C PHE A 289 -27.43 37.28 12.49
N ALA A 290 -27.09 36.11 13.00
CA ALA A 290 -26.59 35.00 12.20
C ALA A 290 -27.80 34.27 11.61
N GLU A 291 -28.15 34.52 10.35
CA GLU A 291 -28.92 33.55 9.55
C GLU A 291 -28.06 32.27 9.38
N GLU A 292 -27.86 31.51 10.45
CA GLU A 292 -27.25 30.20 10.41
C GLU A 292 -28.36 29.17 10.60
N ASP A 293 -28.77 28.65 9.44
CA ASP A 293 -29.13 27.26 9.23
C ASP A 293 -28.53 26.38 10.36
N ASP A 294 -29.38 25.82 11.24
CA ASP A 294 -29.05 24.63 12.04
C ASP A 294 -28.85 23.38 11.13
N GLY A 295 -28.61 23.60 9.84
CA GLY A 295 -28.15 22.65 8.84
C GLY A 295 -26.63 22.64 8.74
N ILE A 296 -26.03 21.65 9.40
CA ILE A 296 -24.72 21.13 9.05
C ILE A 296 -23.61 22.18 9.29
N ILE A 297 -23.21 22.29 10.57
CA ILE A 297 -21.78 22.31 10.88
C ILE A 297 -21.22 21.10 10.15
N SER A 298 -20.74 21.32 8.93
CA SER A 298 -19.73 20.45 8.39
C SER A 298 -18.59 20.62 9.39
N ARG A 299 -18.54 19.66 10.33
CA ARG A 299 -17.29 18.93 10.46
C ARG A 299 -16.87 18.74 9.01
N LEU A 300 -15.92 19.55 8.55
CA LEU A 300 -14.82 18.92 7.86
C LEU A 300 -14.38 17.84 8.84
N GLU A 301 -15.01 16.67 8.75
CA GLU A 301 -14.30 15.43 8.90
C GLU A 301 -13.16 15.65 7.92
N SER A 302 -12.07 16.20 8.43
CA SER A 302 -10.77 16.09 7.79
C SER A 302 -10.75 14.63 7.45
N ILE A 303 -10.92 14.30 6.16
CA ILE A 303 -10.85 12.93 5.68
C ILE A 303 -9.58 12.42 6.37
N PRO A 304 -9.70 11.51 7.35
CA PRO A 304 -8.58 11.20 8.22
C PRO A 304 -7.43 10.88 7.29
N ILE A 305 -6.25 11.44 7.51
CA ILE A 305 -5.14 11.41 6.55
C ILE A 305 -4.93 10.01 5.95
N LEU A 306 -5.24 8.97 6.73
CA LEU A 306 -5.37 7.57 6.31
C LEU A 306 -6.28 7.33 5.10
N GLN A 307 -7.52 7.83 5.06
CA GLN A 307 -8.44 7.70 3.93
C GLN A 307 -7.91 8.40 2.67
N MET A 308 -7.26 9.57 2.78
CA MET A 308 -6.60 10.22 1.65
C MET A 308 -5.42 9.39 1.14
N ILE A 309 -4.61 8.83 2.05
CA ILE A 309 -3.53 7.90 1.71
C ILE A 309 -4.09 6.65 1.01
N LEU A 310 -5.20 6.09 1.50
CA LEU A 310 -5.84 4.92 0.90
C LEU A 310 -6.38 5.21 -0.51
N ILE A 311 -7.00 6.37 -0.72
CA ILE A 311 -7.47 6.81 -2.04
C ILE A 311 -6.27 6.98 -2.99
N LEU A 312 -5.19 7.61 -2.53
CA LEU A 312 -3.96 7.76 -3.30
C LEU A 312 -3.36 6.39 -3.67
N PHE A 313 -3.29 5.46 -2.70
CA PHE A 313 -2.78 4.12 -2.93
C PHE A 313 -3.67 3.33 -3.91
N ALA A 314 -5.00 3.51 -3.83
CA ALA A 314 -5.94 2.92 -4.77
C ALA A 314 -5.75 3.48 -6.18
N MET A 315 -5.59 4.81 -6.35
CA MET A 315 -5.29 5.41 -7.64
C MET A 315 -3.95 4.92 -8.22
N ILE A 316 -2.89 4.87 -7.41
CA ILE A 316 -1.59 4.33 -7.82
C ILE A 316 -1.73 2.85 -8.23
N SER A 317 -2.51 2.07 -7.48
CA SER A 317 -2.77 0.66 -7.80
C SER A 317 -3.53 0.50 -9.12
N ILE A 318 -4.52 1.36 -9.40
CA ILE A 318 -5.26 1.37 -10.67
C ILE A 318 -4.31 1.74 -11.83
N ILE A 319 -3.48 2.77 -11.65
CA ILE A 319 -2.47 3.16 -12.65
C ILE A 319 -1.49 2.01 -12.89
N PHE A 320 -1.02 1.35 -11.83
CA PHE A 320 -0.14 0.19 -11.95
C PHE A 320 -0.81 -0.98 -12.68
N LEU A 321 -2.08 -1.27 -12.38
CA LEU A 321 -2.87 -2.27 -13.08
C LEU A 321 -3.04 -1.91 -14.57
N PHE A 322 -3.27 -0.64 -14.89
CA PHE A 322 -3.38 -0.16 -16.27
C PHE A 322 -2.06 -0.28 -17.03
N ILE A 323 -0.94 0.13 -16.44
CA ILE A 323 0.41 -0.06 -17.01
C ILE A 323 0.71 -1.54 -17.20
N SER A 324 0.39 -2.37 -16.21
CA SER A 324 0.51 -3.83 -16.25
C SER A 324 -0.32 -4.43 -17.40
N MET A 325 -1.55 -3.94 -17.59
CA MET A 325 -2.45 -4.37 -18.66
C MET A 325 -1.88 -3.99 -20.03
N ILE A 326 -1.42 -2.75 -20.22
CA ILE A 326 -0.74 -2.32 -21.45
C ILE A 326 0.50 -3.18 -21.70
N TYR A 327 1.32 -3.39 -20.66
CA TYR A 327 2.51 -4.23 -20.78
C TYR A 327 2.15 -5.66 -21.18
N SER A 328 1.05 -6.23 -20.65
CA SER A 328 0.55 -7.57 -21.02
C SER A 328 0.11 -7.70 -22.49
N LEU A 329 -0.16 -6.59 -23.19
CA LEU A 329 -0.44 -6.60 -24.63
C LEU A 329 0.82 -6.75 -25.49
N THR A 330 2.01 -6.50 -24.92
CA THR A 330 3.28 -6.73 -25.63
C THR A 330 3.67 -8.22 -25.63
N PRO A 331 4.39 -8.74 -26.65
CA PRO A 331 4.87 -10.13 -26.65
C PRO A 331 5.75 -10.46 -25.43
N SER A 332 6.64 -9.54 -25.05
CA SER A 332 7.51 -9.67 -23.88
C SER A 332 6.73 -9.69 -22.58
N GLY A 333 5.70 -8.82 -22.46
CA GLY A 333 4.84 -8.79 -21.28
C GLY A 333 3.96 -10.03 -21.14
N ARG A 334 3.37 -10.55 -22.24
CA ARG A 334 2.68 -11.85 -22.21
C ARG A 334 3.58 -12.97 -21.70
N LYS A 335 4.81 -13.04 -22.21
CA LYS A 335 5.79 -14.05 -21.78
C LYS A 335 6.11 -13.92 -20.28
N ARG A 336 6.34 -12.69 -19.81
CA ARG A 336 6.65 -12.41 -18.40
C ARG A 336 5.48 -12.71 -17.46
N TRP A 337 4.27 -12.28 -17.80
CA TRP A 337 3.05 -12.57 -17.03
C TRP A 337 2.73 -14.06 -17.00
N ARG A 338 2.85 -14.75 -18.13
CA ARG A 338 2.69 -16.20 -18.20
C ARG A 338 3.67 -16.90 -17.26
N ARG A 339 4.96 -16.54 -17.32
CA ARG A 339 6.00 -17.11 -16.44
C ARG A 339 5.73 -16.81 -14.96
N PHE A 340 5.34 -15.59 -14.62
CA PHE A 340 4.98 -15.21 -13.26
C PHE A 340 3.81 -16.06 -12.74
N PHE A 341 2.73 -16.15 -13.53
CA PHE A 341 1.56 -16.94 -13.18
C PHE A 341 1.90 -18.41 -13.01
N LEU A 342 2.67 -18.99 -13.94
CA LEU A 342 3.12 -20.37 -13.87
C LEU A 342 3.98 -20.63 -12.61
N THR A 343 4.92 -19.75 -12.30
CA THR A 343 5.79 -19.90 -11.12
C THR A 343 5.01 -19.80 -9.80
N ARG A 344 3.97 -18.96 -9.74
CA ARG A 344 3.23 -18.69 -8.50
C ARG A 344 1.99 -19.57 -8.32
N PHE A 345 1.27 -19.86 -9.39
CA PHE A 345 -0.08 -20.43 -9.38
C PHE A 345 -0.25 -21.70 -10.23
N ALA A 346 0.78 -22.19 -10.95
CA ALA A 346 0.63 -23.44 -11.72
C ALA A 346 0.20 -24.61 -10.82
N SER A 347 -0.77 -25.39 -11.32
CA SER A 347 -1.19 -26.66 -10.74
C SER A 347 -0.05 -27.67 -10.73
N LYS A 348 -0.14 -28.71 -9.89
CA LYS A 348 0.86 -29.78 -9.82
C LYS A 348 1.07 -30.43 -11.20
N GLU A 349 -0.03 -30.74 -11.89
CA GLU A 349 -0.04 -31.30 -13.24
C GLU A 349 0.67 -30.39 -14.25
N THR A 350 0.40 -29.08 -14.22
CA THR A 350 1.03 -28.11 -15.12
C THR A 350 2.56 -28.03 -14.91
N ARG A 351 3.02 -28.19 -13.65
CA ARG A 351 4.45 -28.22 -13.34
C ARG A 351 5.11 -29.48 -13.87
N GLU A 352 4.51 -30.64 -13.63
CA GLU A 352 5.00 -31.92 -14.17
C GLU A 352 5.03 -31.91 -15.70
N LEU A 353 4.04 -31.28 -16.33
CA LEU A 353 3.96 -31.02 -17.76
C LEU A 353 5.09 -30.18 -18.34
N GLN A 354 5.65 -29.25 -17.58
CA GLN A 354 6.78 -28.44 -18.04
C GLN A 354 8.10 -29.14 -17.75
N TRP A 355 8.23 -29.77 -16.57
CA TRP A 355 9.47 -30.45 -16.19
C TRP A 355 9.80 -31.67 -17.05
N ARG A 356 8.82 -32.37 -17.63
CA ARG A 356 9.10 -33.53 -18.50
C ARG A 356 10.02 -33.22 -19.67
N TYR A 357 10.06 -31.98 -20.15
CA TYR A 357 10.92 -31.59 -21.28
C TYR A 357 12.29 -31.06 -20.86
N SER A 358 12.54 -30.91 -19.55
CA SER A 358 13.79 -30.30 -19.06
C SER A 358 15.02 -31.07 -19.51
N PHE A 359 14.99 -32.41 -19.54
CA PHE A 359 16.12 -33.21 -20.04
C PHE A 359 16.63 -32.76 -21.41
N TRP A 360 15.77 -32.65 -22.42
CA TRP A 360 16.20 -32.26 -23.77
C TRP A 360 16.43 -30.77 -23.94
N LEU A 361 15.74 -29.92 -23.16
CA LEU A 361 15.94 -28.47 -23.20
C LEU A 361 17.26 -28.05 -22.55
N ASP A 362 17.75 -28.84 -21.59
CA ASP A 362 18.88 -28.51 -20.75
C ASP A 362 20.19 -29.19 -21.22
N GLN A 363 20.14 -30.10 -22.20
CA GLN A 363 21.32 -30.80 -22.72
C GLN A 363 21.94 -30.12 -23.94
N GLU A 364 23.26 -29.90 -23.87
CA GLU A 364 24.12 -29.53 -25.00
C GLU A 364 25.26 -30.56 -25.06
N SER A 365 25.38 -31.30 -26.17
CA SER A 365 26.45 -32.31 -26.37
C SER A 365 26.56 -33.35 -25.25
N GLU A 366 25.44 -33.97 -24.87
CA GLU A 366 25.30 -35.01 -23.81
C GLU A 366 25.55 -34.52 -22.37
N LYS A 367 26.03 -33.29 -22.19
CA LYS A 367 26.22 -32.66 -20.89
C LYS A 367 25.08 -31.69 -20.58
N ASN A 368 24.84 -31.48 -19.28
CA ASN A 368 23.87 -30.47 -18.86
C ASN A 368 24.47 -29.07 -19.02
N ALA A 369 23.82 -28.23 -19.82
CA ALA A 369 24.28 -26.88 -20.17
C ALA A 369 24.44 -25.97 -18.93
N LEU A 370 23.61 -26.13 -17.90
CA LEU A 370 23.72 -25.34 -16.68
C LEU A 370 24.95 -25.76 -15.85
N CYS A 371 25.20 -27.06 -15.72
CA CYS A 371 26.39 -27.55 -15.03
C CYS A 371 27.67 -27.05 -15.73
N GLU A 372 27.69 -27.09 -17.06
CA GLU A 372 28.83 -26.65 -17.85
C GLU A 372 29.06 -25.14 -17.74
N ALA A 373 28.00 -24.33 -17.86
CA ALA A 373 28.09 -22.88 -17.70
C ALA A 373 28.59 -22.46 -16.31
N VAL A 374 28.25 -23.22 -15.26
CA VAL A 374 28.78 -23.00 -13.91
C VAL A 374 30.27 -23.37 -13.83
N ARG A 375 30.66 -24.50 -14.43
CA ARG A 375 32.06 -24.96 -14.48
C ARG A 375 32.97 -23.97 -15.21
N GLU A 376 32.46 -23.35 -16.27
CA GLU A 376 33.18 -22.34 -17.07
C GLU A 376 33.11 -20.92 -16.47
N ILE A 377 32.46 -20.73 -15.32
CA ILE A 377 32.27 -19.43 -14.65
C ILE A 377 31.52 -18.41 -15.54
N ASN A 378 30.70 -18.89 -16.49
CA ASN A 378 29.99 -18.05 -17.43
C ASN A 378 28.66 -17.55 -16.84
N PHE A 379 28.73 -16.49 -16.03
CA PHE A 379 27.56 -15.93 -15.34
C PHE A 379 26.43 -15.54 -16.30
N GLU A 380 26.74 -14.97 -17.47
CA GLU A 380 25.70 -14.55 -18.43
C GLU A 380 24.99 -15.75 -19.05
N GLN A 381 25.69 -16.84 -19.34
CA GLN A 381 25.09 -18.08 -19.80
C GLN A 381 24.24 -18.73 -18.69
N VAL A 382 24.75 -18.81 -17.46
CA VAL A 382 23.98 -19.27 -16.28
C VAL A 382 22.68 -18.48 -16.12
N LYS A 383 22.78 -17.15 -16.20
CA LYS A 383 21.64 -16.24 -16.09
C LYS A 383 20.63 -16.50 -17.22
N SER A 384 21.09 -16.58 -18.46
CA SER A 384 20.27 -16.85 -19.65
C SER A 384 19.55 -18.20 -19.57
N LEU A 385 20.24 -19.26 -19.12
CA LEU A 385 19.66 -20.60 -18.95
C LEU A 385 18.59 -20.60 -17.86
N ILE A 386 18.88 -20.07 -16.68
CA ILE A 386 17.91 -19.99 -15.58
C ILE A 386 16.71 -19.10 -15.96
N ASP A 387 16.95 -18.04 -16.73
CA ASP A 387 15.88 -17.20 -17.28
C ASP A 387 15.03 -17.92 -18.34
N ARG A 388 15.54 -18.98 -18.98
CA ARG A 388 14.77 -19.89 -19.85
C ARG A 388 13.99 -20.96 -19.06
N GLY A 389 14.31 -21.14 -17.77
CA GLY A 389 13.60 -22.04 -16.86
C GLY A 389 14.15 -23.48 -16.82
N VAL A 390 15.44 -23.66 -17.12
CA VAL A 390 16.14 -24.95 -16.96
C VAL A 390 15.98 -25.50 -15.53
N PHE A 391 16.04 -26.82 -15.37
CA PHE A 391 15.97 -27.42 -14.03
C PHE A 391 17.26 -27.09 -13.26
N ILE A 392 17.12 -26.41 -12.12
CA ILE A 392 18.27 -25.85 -11.40
C ILE A 392 18.98 -26.86 -10.48
N ASN A 393 18.30 -27.95 -10.12
CA ASN A 393 18.81 -28.99 -9.20
C ASN A 393 19.24 -30.26 -9.95
N VAL A 394 19.71 -30.10 -11.19
CA VAL A 394 20.29 -31.19 -11.98
C VAL A 394 21.55 -31.71 -11.30
N TYR A 395 21.83 -33.00 -11.42
CA TYR A 395 23.07 -33.61 -10.95
C TYR A 395 24.01 -33.82 -12.13
N ASN A 396 25.29 -33.50 -11.95
CA ASN A 396 26.33 -33.92 -12.89
C ASN A 396 26.75 -35.38 -12.62
N GLN A 397 27.68 -35.91 -13.43
CA GLN A 397 28.18 -37.29 -13.31
C GLN A 397 28.79 -37.61 -11.93
N PHE A 398 29.29 -36.61 -11.21
CA PHE A 398 29.85 -36.75 -9.87
C PHE A 398 28.79 -36.62 -8.77
N GLY A 399 27.53 -36.46 -9.12
CA GLY A 399 26.45 -36.21 -8.18
C GLY A 399 26.43 -34.80 -7.59
N ASN A 400 27.14 -33.84 -8.17
CA ASN A 400 27.10 -32.45 -7.74
C ASN A 400 26.00 -31.67 -8.48
N THR A 401 25.24 -30.85 -7.74
CA THR A 401 24.35 -29.87 -8.36
C THR A 401 25.12 -28.62 -8.81
N PRO A 402 24.56 -27.75 -9.68
CA PRO A 402 25.18 -26.48 -10.02
C PRO A 402 25.57 -25.65 -8.78
N LEU A 403 24.79 -25.72 -7.70
CA LEU A 403 25.10 -25.03 -6.46
C LEU A 403 26.30 -25.64 -5.73
N HIS A 404 26.46 -26.97 -5.75
CA HIS A 404 27.67 -27.63 -5.22
C HIS A 404 28.92 -27.17 -5.99
N ALA A 405 28.88 -27.20 -7.31
CA ALA A 405 30.00 -26.78 -8.15
C ALA A 405 30.36 -25.30 -7.92
N ALA A 406 29.37 -24.40 -7.93
CA ALA A 406 29.58 -22.98 -7.69
C ALA A 406 30.15 -22.69 -6.29
N ALA A 407 29.72 -23.43 -5.26
CA ALA A 407 30.26 -23.32 -3.91
C ALA A 407 31.69 -23.85 -3.82
N LYS A 408 31.97 -25.04 -4.36
CA LYS A 408 33.31 -25.67 -4.38
C LYS A 408 34.37 -24.77 -5.01
N TYR A 409 34.03 -24.11 -6.13
CA TYR A 409 34.95 -23.25 -6.88
C TYR A 409 34.89 -21.76 -6.49
N GLY A 410 34.16 -21.38 -5.43
CA GLY A 410 34.18 -20.01 -4.91
C GLY A 410 33.45 -18.97 -5.78
N HIS A 411 32.48 -19.37 -6.63
CA HIS A 411 31.81 -18.47 -7.56
C HIS A 411 30.67 -17.66 -6.92
N VAL A 412 31.01 -16.65 -6.12
CA VAL A 412 30.09 -15.83 -5.29
C VAL A 412 28.81 -15.39 -6.04
N LYS A 413 28.97 -14.77 -7.23
CA LYS A 413 27.84 -14.25 -8.02
C LYS A 413 26.90 -15.35 -8.50
N ILE A 414 27.45 -16.48 -8.93
CA ILE A 414 26.68 -17.64 -9.40
C ILE A 414 25.94 -18.27 -8.22
N VAL A 415 26.58 -18.43 -7.06
CA VAL A 415 25.95 -18.96 -5.83
C VAL A 415 24.74 -18.12 -5.43
N GLU A 416 24.89 -16.80 -5.30
CA GLU A 416 23.77 -15.94 -4.90
C GLU A 416 22.62 -16.01 -5.92
N TYR A 417 22.94 -16.06 -7.22
CA TYR A 417 21.94 -16.13 -8.28
C TYR A 417 21.20 -17.47 -8.31
N LEU A 418 21.90 -18.60 -8.14
CA LEU A 418 21.31 -19.93 -8.05
C LEU A 418 20.34 -20.03 -6.86
N ILE A 419 20.77 -19.58 -5.67
CA ILE A 419 19.94 -19.58 -4.46
C ILE A 419 18.67 -18.76 -4.65
N LYS A 420 18.79 -17.52 -5.17
CA LYS A 420 17.64 -16.63 -5.43
C LYS A 420 16.64 -17.21 -6.45
N ASN A 421 17.06 -18.14 -7.30
CA ASN A 421 16.21 -18.80 -8.29
C ASN A 421 15.76 -20.22 -7.88
N GLY A 422 15.92 -20.60 -6.60
CA GLY A 422 15.33 -21.84 -6.08
C GLY A 422 16.24 -23.08 -6.14
N ALA A 423 17.56 -22.89 -6.26
CA ALA A 423 18.49 -23.99 -6.04
C ALA A 423 18.33 -24.57 -4.63
N ASP A 424 18.31 -25.90 -4.52
CA ASP A 424 18.18 -26.58 -3.25
C ASP A 424 19.51 -26.57 -2.50
N ARG A 425 19.52 -25.86 -1.39
CA ARG A 425 20.68 -25.67 -0.50
C ARG A 425 20.91 -26.87 0.41
N LYS A 426 19.96 -27.80 0.47
CA LYS A 426 20.00 -29.04 1.27
C LYS A 426 20.07 -30.29 0.40
N ALA A 427 20.25 -30.14 -0.91
CA ALA A 427 20.52 -31.26 -1.78
C ALA A 427 21.84 -31.90 -1.36
N PHE A 428 21.86 -33.23 -1.22
CA PHE A 428 23.07 -33.99 -0.95
C PHE A 428 23.71 -34.43 -2.27
N ASN A 429 25.02 -34.27 -2.41
CA ASN A 429 25.77 -34.88 -3.49
C ASN A 429 26.07 -36.37 -3.22
N SER A 430 26.79 -37.03 -4.12
CA SER A 430 27.22 -38.43 -3.98
C SER A 430 28.03 -38.71 -2.71
N GLU A 431 28.68 -37.70 -2.13
CA GLU A 431 29.45 -37.77 -0.89
C GLU A 431 28.60 -37.46 0.37
N ASN A 432 27.28 -37.36 0.24
CA ASN A 432 26.36 -36.92 1.30
C ASN A 432 26.69 -35.54 1.88
N LYS A 433 27.27 -34.66 1.07
CA LYS A 433 27.55 -33.27 1.46
C LYS A 433 26.51 -32.35 0.85
N ILE A 434 26.12 -31.33 1.60
CA ILE A 434 25.36 -30.20 1.05
C ILE A 434 26.34 -29.18 0.43
N PRO A 435 25.88 -28.25 -0.44
CA PRO A 435 26.76 -27.28 -1.08
C PRO A 435 27.59 -26.44 -0.11
N GLU A 436 27.02 -26.05 1.03
CA GLU A 436 27.68 -25.25 2.06
C GLU A 436 28.87 -26.00 2.71
N GLN A 437 28.80 -27.33 2.82
CA GLN A 437 29.87 -28.14 3.45
C GLN A 437 31.12 -28.24 2.57
N LEU A 438 31.00 -28.06 1.26
CA LEU A 438 32.14 -28.09 0.32
C LEU A 438 33.08 -26.88 0.49
N LEU A 439 32.59 -25.78 1.10
CA LEU A 439 33.39 -24.58 1.37
C LEU A 439 34.53 -24.86 2.35
N ASN A 440 34.31 -25.74 3.32
CA ASN A 440 35.31 -26.05 4.35
C ASN A 440 36.48 -26.86 3.78
N GLU A 441 36.21 -27.74 2.82
CA GLU A 441 37.22 -28.58 2.18
C GLU A 441 38.03 -27.81 1.15
N SER A 442 37.39 -26.91 0.39
CA SER A 442 38.12 -26.01 -0.52
C SER A 442 39.01 -25.05 0.26
N VAL A 443 38.51 -24.45 1.34
CA VAL A 443 39.33 -23.57 2.21
C VAL A 443 40.50 -24.34 2.83
N GLN A 444 40.29 -25.57 3.31
CA GLN A 444 41.35 -26.39 3.87
C GLN A 444 42.39 -26.84 2.83
N SER A 445 41.96 -27.23 1.63
CA SER A 445 42.88 -27.61 0.55
C SER A 445 43.66 -26.42 0.00
N THR A 446 43.04 -25.25 -0.12
CA THR A 446 43.73 -23.99 -0.47
C THR A 446 44.75 -23.62 0.60
N ILE A 447 44.40 -23.68 1.89
CA ILE A 447 45.36 -23.44 3.00
C ILE A 447 46.51 -24.46 2.95
N GLN A 448 46.23 -25.73 2.68
CA GLN A 448 47.26 -26.77 2.55
C GLN A 448 48.20 -26.52 1.36
N GLN A 449 47.66 -26.12 0.19
CA GLN A 449 48.44 -25.73 -0.97
C GLN A 449 49.28 -24.45 -0.71
N SER A 450 48.73 -23.49 0.03
CA SER A 450 49.46 -22.30 0.50
C SER A 450 50.62 -22.69 1.43
N LEU A 451 50.40 -23.55 2.41
CA LEU A 451 51.43 -24.01 3.35
C LEU A 451 52.56 -24.79 2.65
N THR A 452 52.22 -25.58 1.63
CA THR A 452 53.21 -26.34 0.84
C THR A 452 54.04 -25.41 -0.06
N SER A 453 53.42 -24.37 -0.62
CA SER A 453 54.12 -23.37 -1.46
C SER A 453 54.96 -22.35 -0.66
N ILE A 454 54.63 -22.07 0.61
CA ILE A 454 55.42 -21.20 1.50
C ILE A 454 56.86 -21.72 1.75
N THR A 455 57.13 -23.02 1.54
CA THR A 455 58.48 -23.59 1.64
C THR A 455 59.39 -23.25 0.45
N GLY A 456 58.84 -22.76 -0.67
CA GLY A 456 59.56 -22.12 -1.76
C GLY A 456 59.34 -20.60 -1.75
N SER A 457 60.24 -19.81 -2.35
CA SER A 457 60.12 -18.36 -2.43
C SER A 457 58.87 -17.94 -3.24
N VAL A 458 57.76 -17.65 -2.56
CA VAL A 458 56.48 -17.29 -3.19
C VAL A 458 56.44 -15.81 -3.61
N SER A 459 56.03 -15.56 -4.86
CA SER A 459 55.86 -14.22 -5.41
C SER A 459 54.64 -13.47 -4.81
N GLU A 460 54.71 -12.14 -4.78
CA GLU A 460 53.68 -11.27 -4.18
C GLU A 460 52.31 -11.37 -4.86
N GLY A 461 52.26 -11.88 -6.10
CA GLY A 461 51.03 -12.17 -6.84
C GLY A 461 50.22 -13.34 -6.26
N THR A 462 50.89 -14.38 -5.76
CA THR A 462 50.22 -15.58 -5.21
C THR A 462 49.53 -15.28 -3.88
N LYS A 463 50.10 -14.39 -3.04
CA LYS A 463 49.48 -13.95 -1.78
C LYS A 463 48.17 -13.19 -2.01
N LYS A 464 48.12 -12.32 -3.03
CA LYS A 464 46.90 -11.59 -3.41
C LYS A 464 45.80 -12.52 -3.93
N SER A 465 46.16 -13.54 -4.72
CA SER A 465 45.21 -14.55 -5.22
C SER A 465 44.57 -15.35 -4.09
N GLN A 466 45.39 -15.85 -3.16
CA GLN A 466 44.93 -16.65 -2.01
C GLN A 466 44.03 -15.85 -1.06
N GLN A 467 44.34 -14.58 -0.84
CA GLN A 467 43.50 -13.68 -0.04
C GLN A 467 42.15 -13.41 -0.72
N SER A 468 42.14 -13.18 -2.03
CA SER A 468 40.90 -12.97 -2.81
C SER A 468 40.00 -14.22 -2.83
N GLU A 469 40.57 -15.42 -2.82
CA GLU A 469 39.82 -16.67 -2.73
C GLU A 469 39.20 -16.86 -1.34
N ALA A 470 39.97 -16.64 -0.27
CA ALA A 470 39.47 -16.72 1.10
C ALA A 470 38.32 -15.72 1.35
N GLU A 471 38.44 -14.50 0.82
CA GLU A 471 37.37 -13.49 0.84
C GLU A 471 36.11 -13.99 0.12
N SER A 472 36.27 -14.62 -1.05
CA SER A 472 35.16 -15.18 -1.84
C SER A 472 34.41 -16.29 -1.09
N PHE A 473 35.12 -17.22 -0.46
CA PHE A 473 34.49 -18.28 0.35
C PHE A 473 33.79 -17.72 1.60
N SER A 474 34.37 -16.71 2.25
CA SER A 474 33.74 -16.03 3.39
C SER A 474 32.42 -15.35 3.00
N GLU A 475 32.38 -14.72 1.82
CA GLU A 475 31.17 -14.08 1.30
C GLU A 475 30.11 -15.11 0.93
N ILE A 476 30.50 -16.25 0.37
CA ILE A 476 29.58 -17.36 0.10
C ILE A 476 28.95 -17.87 1.39
N TYR A 477 29.71 -18.02 2.47
CA TYR A 477 29.17 -18.41 3.77
C TYR A 477 28.09 -17.41 4.26
N ARG A 478 28.36 -16.11 4.13
CA ARG A 478 27.38 -15.05 4.46
C ARG A 478 26.13 -15.13 3.59
N ILE A 479 26.27 -15.47 2.31
CA ILE A 479 25.14 -15.69 1.40
C ILE A 479 24.30 -16.89 1.87
N PHE A 480 24.91 -18.03 2.18
CA PHE A 480 24.18 -19.19 2.70
C PHE A 480 23.40 -18.86 3.98
N ASP A 481 24.03 -18.13 4.91
CA ASP A 481 23.40 -17.70 6.16
C ASP A 481 22.24 -16.71 5.94
N LYS A 482 22.46 -15.65 5.14
CA LYS A 482 21.44 -14.65 4.75
C LYS A 482 20.21 -15.27 4.11
N HIS A 483 20.38 -16.40 3.44
CA HIS A 483 19.33 -17.10 2.72
C HIS A 483 18.86 -18.39 3.41
N ARG A 484 19.35 -18.72 4.62
CA ARG A 484 19.11 -19.99 5.34
C ARG A 484 17.64 -20.38 5.43
N GLU A 485 16.79 -19.45 5.88
CA GLU A 485 15.35 -19.67 6.07
C GLU A 485 14.49 -19.21 4.89
N LYS A 486 15.10 -18.66 3.82
CA LYS A 486 14.36 -18.13 2.67
C LYS A 486 14.01 -19.25 1.69
N LYS A 487 12.73 -19.29 1.28
CA LYS A 487 12.24 -20.20 0.25
C LYS A 487 12.16 -19.46 -1.08
N TYR A 488 12.87 -19.99 -2.07
CA TYR A 488 12.83 -19.49 -3.45
C TYR A 488 12.11 -20.50 -4.33
N ARG A 489 11.31 -19.99 -5.27
CA ARG A 489 10.58 -20.84 -6.21
C ARG A 489 11.41 -21.01 -7.47
N GLN A 490 11.48 -22.24 -7.95
CA GLN A 490 12.07 -22.54 -9.24
C GLN A 490 11.18 -22.01 -10.36
N ARG A 491 11.81 -21.44 -11.37
CA ARG A 491 11.12 -21.09 -12.61
C ARG A 491 10.84 -22.36 -13.39
N LEU A 492 9.71 -22.40 -14.09
CA LEU A 492 9.38 -23.53 -14.95
C LEU A 492 9.90 -23.28 -16.38
N PRO A 493 10.33 -24.33 -17.11
CA PRO A 493 10.82 -24.21 -18.47
C PRO A 493 9.71 -23.79 -19.44
N ASP A 494 10.10 -23.09 -20.50
CA ASP A 494 9.20 -22.85 -21.62
C ASP A 494 8.82 -24.22 -22.28
N LEU A 495 7.60 -24.34 -22.85
CA LEU A 495 7.17 -25.56 -23.53
C LEU A 495 8.05 -25.86 -24.75
N LEU A 496 8.29 -27.15 -25.00
CA LEU A 496 8.99 -27.62 -26.18
C LEU A 496 8.29 -27.12 -27.47
N PRO A 497 9.00 -26.48 -28.41
CA PRO A 497 8.41 -26.07 -29.67
C PRO A 497 7.99 -27.30 -30.48
N THR A 498 6.90 -27.19 -31.25
CA THR A 498 6.35 -28.32 -32.04
C THR A 498 7.37 -28.94 -33.01
N MET A 499 8.36 -28.17 -33.46
CA MET A 499 9.43 -28.66 -34.36
C MET A 499 10.50 -29.50 -33.65
N ALA A 500 10.60 -29.44 -32.33
CA ALA A 500 11.57 -30.21 -31.56
C ALA A 500 11.05 -31.59 -31.14
N TYR A 501 9.79 -31.93 -31.46
CA TYR A 501 9.26 -33.28 -31.24
C TYR A 501 9.94 -34.24 -32.21
N ARG A 502 10.66 -35.21 -31.66
CA ARG A 502 11.21 -36.38 -32.37
C ARG A 502 10.42 -37.60 -31.92
N ILE A 503 9.56 -38.08 -32.80
CA ILE A 503 8.58 -39.13 -32.52
C ILE A 503 9.01 -40.41 -33.21
N ARG A 504 9.09 -41.49 -32.45
CA ARG A 504 9.31 -42.84 -32.98
C ARG A 504 8.03 -43.65 -32.80
N ILE A 505 7.62 -44.35 -33.83
CA ILE A 505 6.50 -45.29 -33.78
C ILE A 505 7.09 -46.70 -33.65
N ASP A 506 6.59 -47.49 -32.70
CA ASP A 506 6.97 -48.90 -32.59
C ASP A 506 6.56 -49.64 -33.87
N PRO A 507 7.48 -50.35 -34.57
CA PRO A 507 7.19 -51.06 -35.81
C PRO A 507 6.06 -52.11 -35.72
N ARG A 508 5.74 -52.59 -34.51
CA ARG A 508 4.64 -53.56 -34.30
C ARG A 508 3.26 -52.92 -34.47
N ILE A 509 3.17 -51.60 -34.44
CA ILE A 509 1.91 -50.87 -34.63
C ILE A 509 1.68 -50.71 -36.13
N VAL A 510 0.95 -51.67 -36.71
CA VAL A 510 0.53 -51.60 -38.11
C VAL A 510 -0.91 -51.10 -38.17
N SER A 511 -1.12 -49.88 -38.67
CA SER A 511 -2.45 -49.29 -38.87
C SER A 511 -2.40 -48.21 -39.95
N SER A 512 -3.49 -48.01 -40.70
CA SER A 512 -3.61 -46.91 -41.66
C SER A 512 -3.34 -45.53 -41.05
N SER A 513 -3.69 -45.35 -39.78
CA SER A 513 -3.39 -44.12 -39.03
C SER A 513 -1.89 -43.84 -38.87
N CYS A 514 -1.03 -44.86 -38.86
CA CYS A 514 0.43 -44.68 -38.75
C CYS A 514 1.00 -44.09 -40.04
N GLU A 515 0.54 -44.55 -41.21
CA GLU A 515 0.94 -44.02 -42.51
C GLU A 515 0.51 -42.57 -42.65
N SER A 516 -0.76 -42.26 -42.36
CA SER A 516 -1.28 -40.89 -42.41
C SER A 516 -0.54 -39.96 -41.43
N PHE A 517 -0.22 -40.44 -40.23
CA PHE A 517 0.52 -39.65 -39.24
C PHE A 517 1.96 -39.38 -39.69
N THR A 518 2.63 -40.40 -40.24
CA THR A 518 4.00 -40.28 -40.76
C THR A 518 4.06 -39.33 -41.96
N GLU A 519 3.06 -39.38 -42.83
CA GLU A 519 2.97 -38.48 -43.98
C GLU A 519 2.73 -37.02 -43.54
N GLN A 520 1.75 -36.79 -42.65
CA GLN A 520 1.42 -35.44 -42.17
C GLN A 520 2.55 -34.81 -41.33
N TYR A 521 3.28 -35.62 -40.56
CA TYR A 521 4.31 -35.16 -39.62
C TYR A 521 5.71 -35.68 -39.94
N LYS A 522 6.04 -35.87 -41.22
CA LYS A 522 7.32 -36.42 -41.70
C LYS A 522 8.56 -35.72 -41.12
N GLY A 523 8.49 -34.42 -40.83
CA GLY A 523 9.60 -33.67 -40.21
C GLY A 523 9.82 -33.95 -38.71
N ASN A 524 8.85 -34.58 -38.04
CA ASN A 524 8.90 -34.92 -36.62
C ASN A 524 9.10 -36.42 -36.37
N VAL A 525 8.74 -37.28 -37.34
CA VAL A 525 8.87 -38.74 -37.21
C VAL A 525 10.29 -39.18 -37.56
N THR A 526 10.87 -40.08 -36.76
CA THR A 526 12.22 -40.60 -36.97
C THR A 526 12.31 -42.10 -36.70
N ASP A 527 13.11 -42.78 -37.53
CA ASP A 527 13.45 -44.20 -37.36
C ASP A 527 14.72 -44.40 -36.52
N GLN A 528 15.41 -43.32 -36.12
CA GLN A 528 16.57 -43.40 -35.25
C GLN A 528 16.14 -43.54 -33.78
N MET A 529 16.91 -44.28 -32.98
CA MET A 529 16.68 -44.42 -31.55
C MET A 529 17.29 -43.25 -30.75
N SER A 530 18.32 -42.60 -31.27
CA SER A 530 19.04 -41.52 -30.60
C SER A 530 18.24 -40.20 -30.59
N GLY A 531 18.08 -39.60 -29.40
CA GLY A 531 17.43 -38.31 -29.25
C GLY A 531 15.91 -38.34 -29.48
N VAL A 532 15.27 -39.51 -29.34
CA VAL A 532 13.81 -39.64 -29.41
C VAL A 532 13.17 -39.00 -28.18
N THR A 533 12.20 -38.12 -28.43
CA THR A 533 11.44 -37.45 -27.36
C THR A 533 10.21 -38.26 -26.94
N HIS A 534 9.51 -38.85 -27.91
CA HIS A 534 8.29 -39.60 -27.71
C HIS A 534 8.38 -40.93 -28.46
N LEU A 535 8.06 -42.02 -27.77
CA LEU A 535 7.96 -43.36 -28.34
C LEU A 535 6.51 -43.82 -28.22
N ILE A 536 5.87 -44.06 -29.36
CA ILE A 536 4.51 -44.61 -29.39
C ILE A 536 4.62 -46.13 -29.32
N VAL A 537 4.06 -46.71 -28.27
CA VAL A 537 4.17 -48.15 -27.97
C VAL A 537 2.81 -48.85 -28.11
N PRO A 538 2.80 -50.15 -28.46
CA PRO A 538 1.58 -50.93 -28.44
C PRO A 538 1.06 -51.00 -27.00
N THR A 539 -0.23 -50.72 -26.84
CA THR A 539 -0.92 -50.76 -25.55
C THR A 539 -2.21 -51.54 -25.70
N GLU A 540 -2.59 -52.24 -24.64
CA GLU A 540 -3.90 -52.90 -24.54
C GLU A 540 -5.04 -51.87 -24.53
N GLU A 541 -6.30 -52.31 -24.58
CA GLU A 541 -7.47 -51.43 -24.53
C GLU A 541 -7.53 -50.60 -23.23
N ASN A 542 -7.04 -51.17 -22.13
CA ASN A 542 -6.90 -50.49 -20.84
C ASN A 542 -5.77 -49.43 -20.81
N GLY A 543 -4.93 -49.37 -21.86
CA GLY A 543 -3.81 -48.43 -22.00
C GLY A 543 -2.52 -48.84 -21.29
N ILE A 544 -2.40 -50.08 -20.82
CA ILE A 544 -1.20 -50.65 -20.21
C ILE A 544 -0.25 -51.14 -21.30
N LEU A 545 1.06 -50.94 -21.09
CA LEU A 545 2.10 -51.56 -21.91
C LEU A 545 2.35 -52.98 -21.39
N GLU A 546 1.92 -53.99 -22.11
CA GLU A 546 2.21 -55.40 -21.81
C GLU A 546 3.34 -55.91 -22.69
N SER A 547 4.45 -56.30 -22.07
CA SER A 547 5.55 -56.96 -22.78
C SER A 547 6.45 -57.71 -21.82
N ASP A 548 6.79 -58.95 -22.16
CA ASP A 548 7.84 -59.71 -21.47
C ASP A 548 9.21 -59.53 -22.16
N ASP A 549 9.25 -58.86 -23.31
CA ASP A 549 10.47 -58.58 -24.04
C ASP A 549 11.25 -57.44 -23.37
N PHE A 550 12.50 -57.75 -23.03
CA PHE A 550 13.41 -56.86 -22.33
C PHE A 550 13.60 -55.53 -23.07
N GLY A 551 13.73 -55.56 -24.40
CA GLY A 551 13.97 -54.35 -25.18
C GLY A 551 12.88 -53.28 -24.99
N TYR A 552 11.64 -53.70 -24.78
CA TYR A 552 10.51 -52.79 -24.56
C TYR A 552 10.38 -52.35 -23.11
N ILE A 553 10.71 -53.22 -22.16
CA ILE A 553 10.76 -52.83 -20.75
C ILE A 553 11.87 -51.80 -20.53
N MET A 554 13.01 -51.91 -21.22
CA MET A 554 14.10 -50.92 -21.13
C MET A 554 13.67 -49.51 -21.54
N CYS A 555 12.70 -49.36 -22.45
CA CYS A 555 12.17 -48.06 -22.83
C CYS A 555 11.58 -47.27 -21.66
N VAL A 556 11.15 -47.96 -20.59
CA VAL A 556 10.66 -47.32 -19.35
C VAL A 556 11.79 -46.56 -18.63
N PHE A 557 13.02 -47.03 -18.79
CA PHE A 557 14.20 -46.50 -18.11
C PHE A 557 14.97 -45.48 -18.95
N LEU A 558 14.55 -45.22 -20.19
CA LEU A 558 15.16 -44.24 -21.10
C LEU A 558 14.55 -42.84 -20.92
N PRO A 559 15.27 -41.77 -21.31
CA PRO A 559 14.75 -40.40 -21.31
C PRO A 559 13.79 -40.20 -22.49
N THR A 560 12.73 -41.00 -22.60
CA THR A 560 11.74 -40.94 -23.68
C THR A 560 10.33 -41.07 -23.10
N LEU A 561 9.41 -40.22 -23.56
CA LEU A 561 8.01 -40.29 -23.15
C LEU A 561 7.31 -41.43 -23.88
N LEU A 562 6.81 -42.41 -23.12
CA LEU A 562 6.03 -43.52 -23.66
C LEU A 562 4.58 -43.08 -23.88
N MET A 563 4.12 -43.22 -25.12
CA MET A 563 2.84 -42.72 -25.61
C MET A 563 1.93 -43.85 -26.09
N LYS A 564 0.64 -43.73 -25.77
CA LYS A 564 -0.41 -44.63 -26.27
C LYS A 564 -0.72 -44.33 -27.73
N LYS A 565 -1.15 -45.34 -28.49
CA LYS A 565 -1.50 -45.20 -29.93
C LYS A 565 -2.59 -44.15 -30.21
N GLN A 566 -3.52 -43.95 -29.27
CA GLN A 566 -4.61 -42.96 -29.39
C GLN A 566 -4.10 -41.53 -29.53
N TRP A 567 -2.87 -41.25 -29.08
CA TRP A 567 -2.24 -39.94 -29.28
C TRP A 567 -2.07 -39.59 -30.75
N MET A 568 -1.71 -40.57 -31.60
CA MET A 568 -1.57 -40.34 -33.04
C MET A 568 -2.90 -39.89 -33.65
N SER A 569 -3.98 -40.62 -33.34
CA SER A 569 -5.33 -40.30 -33.81
C SER A 569 -5.75 -38.90 -33.36
N ALA A 570 -5.53 -38.56 -32.09
CA ALA A 570 -5.82 -37.22 -31.57
C ALA A 570 -5.01 -36.12 -32.28
N CYS A 571 -3.75 -36.38 -32.61
CA CYS A 571 -2.89 -35.44 -33.33
C CYS A 571 -3.26 -35.29 -34.81
N LEU A 572 -3.80 -36.34 -35.45
CA LEU A 572 -4.38 -36.27 -36.80
C LEU A 572 -5.63 -35.40 -36.81
N GLU A 573 -6.49 -35.51 -35.80
CA GLU A 573 -7.71 -34.69 -35.67
C GLU A 573 -7.38 -33.20 -35.46
N LYS A 574 -6.43 -32.90 -34.56
CA LYS A 574 -6.08 -31.52 -34.23
C LYS A 574 -4.61 -31.37 -33.85
N LYS A 575 -3.87 -30.56 -34.60
CA LYS A 575 -2.44 -30.26 -34.36
C LYS A 575 -2.12 -29.71 -32.97
N SER A 576 -3.08 -29.06 -32.29
CA SER A 576 -2.86 -28.57 -30.91
C SER A 576 -2.65 -29.70 -29.90
N ASN A 577 -3.07 -30.93 -30.20
CA ASN A 577 -3.03 -32.08 -29.30
C ASN A 577 -1.61 -32.60 -29.04
N PHE A 578 -0.61 -32.15 -29.80
CA PHE A 578 0.80 -32.32 -29.45
C PHE A 578 1.12 -31.80 -28.04
N ARG A 579 0.44 -30.73 -27.60
CA ARG A 579 0.63 -30.13 -26.27
C ARG A 579 -0.15 -30.83 -25.17
N ASP A 580 -1.05 -31.74 -25.54
CA ASP A 580 -1.89 -32.52 -24.64
C ASP A 580 -1.39 -33.98 -24.53
N ASP A 581 -0.12 -34.22 -24.89
CA ASP A 581 0.57 -35.50 -24.83
C ASP A 581 0.40 -36.19 -23.46
N TYR A 582 0.44 -35.43 -22.36
CA TYR A 582 0.24 -35.96 -21.01
C TYR A 582 -1.02 -36.80 -20.81
N LYS A 583 -2.10 -36.53 -21.57
CA LYS A 583 -3.36 -37.29 -21.50
C LYS A 583 -3.22 -38.71 -22.07
N PHE A 584 -2.24 -38.92 -22.95
CA PHE A 584 -2.02 -40.16 -23.69
C PHE A 584 -0.74 -40.87 -23.29
N ARG A 585 -0.16 -40.53 -22.13
CA ARG A 585 1.05 -41.18 -21.62
C ARG A 585 0.74 -42.59 -21.10
N VAL A 586 1.67 -43.51 -21.29
CA VAL A 586 1.66 -44.81 -20.60
C VAL A 586 2.11 -44.60 -19.15
N GLU A 587 1.30 -45.04 -18.19
CA GLU A 587 1.61 -44.90 -16.76
C GLU A 587 2.03 -46.21 -16.11
N GLU A 588 1.57 -47.32 -16.68
CA GLU A 588 1.67 -48.66 -16.12
C GLU A 588 2.24 -49.62 -17.16
N VAL A 589 3.10 -50.52 -16.68
CA VAL A 589 3.71 -51.58 -17.48
C VAL A 589 3.44 -52.92 -16.82
N LYS A 590 3.04 -53.92 -17.62
CA LYS A 590 2.82 -55.29 -17.17
C LYS A 590 4.00 -56.14 -17.64
N TYR A 591 4.71 -56.72 -16.67
CA TYR A 591 5.87 -57.57 -16.86
C TYR A 591 5.68 -58.86 -16.07
N LYS A 592 5.80 -60.03 -16.72
CA LYS A 592 5.63 -61.35 -16.08
C LYS A 592 4.33 -61.47 -15.27
N ALA A 593 3.23 -61.00 -15.87
CA ALA A 593 1.90 -60.94 -15.28
C ALA A 593 1.70 -60.00 -14.07
N ILE A 594 2.71 -59.19 -13.69
CA ILE A 594 2.61 -58.20 -12.61
C ILE A 594 2.55 -56.79 -13.21
N VAL A 595 1.62 -55.96 -12.73
CA VAL A 595 1.46 -54.57 -13.17
C VAL A 595 2.25 -53.62 -12.26
N TYR A 596 3.09 -52.78 -12.87
CA TYR A 596 3.93 -51.80 -12.19
C TYR A 596 3.57 -50.38 -12.60
N LYS A 597 3.12 -49.57 -11.63
CA LYS A 597 2.87 -48.13 -11.81
C LYS A 597 4.14 -47.32 -11.64
N THR A 598 5.06 -47.47 -12.59
CA THR A 598 6.44 -46.97 -12.48
C THR A 598 6.86 -46.03 -13.58
N VAL A 599 6.22 -46.09 -14.76
CA VAL A 599 6.64 -45.32 -15.95
C VAL A 599 6.67 -43.82 -15.66
N SER A 600 5.63 -43.29 -15.03
CA SER A 600 5.58 -41.87 -14.65
C SER A 600 6.65 -41.48 -13.63
N LYS A 601 7.01 -42.39 -12.71
CA LYS A 601 8.04 -42.12 -11.68
C LYS A 601 9.43 -42.08 -12.29
N TRP A 602 9.75 -43.04 -13.16
CA TRP A 602 11.01 -43.06 -13.91
C TRP A 602 11.15 -41.85 -14.82
N ALA A 603 10.09 -41.50 -15.56
CA ALA A 603 10.07 -40.28 -16.36
C ALA A 603 10.34 -39.04 -15.49
N GLU A 604 9.75 -38.92 -14.30
CA GLU A 604 10.05 -37.79 -13.40
C GLU A 604 11.51 -37.81 -12.92
N TRP A 605 12.04 -38.99 -12.58
CA TRP A 605 13.40 -39.16 -12.09
C TRP A 605 14.44 -38.72 -13.13
N ILE A 606 14.28 -39.23 -14.35
CA ILE A 606 15.19 -38.99 -15.48
C ILE A 606 15.07 -37.56 -15.98
N HIS A 607 13.84 -37.07 -16.19
CA HIS A 607 13.68 -35.74 -16.78
C HIS A 607 14.22 -34.64 -15.87
N LYS A 608 14.07 -34.79 -14.54
CA LYS A 608 14.68 -33.88 -13.56
C LYS A 608 16.18 -34.12 -13.33
N GLN A 609 16.80 -35.09 -14.00
CA GLN A 609 18.21 -35.44 -13.87
C GLN A 609 18.63 -35.54 -12.39
N ARG A 610 17.85 -36.32 -11.62
CA ARG A 610 18.19 -36.63 -10.22
C ARG A 610 19.48 -37.45 -10.18
N LEU A 611 20.08 -37.55 -8.99
CA LEU A 611 21.24 -38.43 -8.79
C LEU A 611 20.92 -39.83 -9.35
N PRO A 612 21.75 -40.39 -10.24
CA PRO A 612 21.46 -41.62 -10.94
C PRO A 612 21.14 -42.77 -9.98
N TYR A 613 20.15 -43.61 -10.34
CA TYR A 613 19.57 -44.60 -9.43
C TYR A 613 20.60 -45.64 -8.94
N LEU A 614 21.51 -46.07 -9.81
CA LEU A 614 22.55 -47.05 -9.55
C LEU A 614 23.91 -46.39 -9.20
N SER A 615 23.90 -45.15 -8.72
CA SER A 615 25.13 -44.44 -8.33
C SER A 615 25.89 -45.20 -7.22
N GLY A 616 27.14 -45.59 -7.52
CA GLY A 616 28.00 -46.38 -6.64
C GLY A 616 27.81 -47.90 -6.77
N VAL A 617 27.08 -48.38 -7.77
CA VAL A 617 26.92 -49.81 -8.08
C VAL A 617 27.95 -50.23 -9.13
N TYR A 618 28.61 -51.36 -8.91
CA TYR A 618 29.43 -52.06 -9.90
C TYR A 618 28.67 -53.28 -10.37
N ILE A 619 28.50 -53.46 -11.68
CA ILE A 619 27.71 -54.54 -12.26
C ILE A 619 28.61 -55.50 -13.04
N TYR A 620 28.46 -56.78 -12.74
CA TYR A 620 28.98 -57.88 -13.55
C TYR A 620 27.82 -58.77 -14.01
N VAL A 621 27.81 -59.14 -15.29
CA VAL A 621 26.75 -59.96 -15.89
C VAL A 621 27.32 -61.32 -16.30
N SER A 622 26.82 -62.39 -15.68
CA SER A 622 27.16 -63.79 -16.01
C SER A 622 25.93 -64.53 -16.55
N ILE A 623 25.46 -64.13 -17.73
CA ILE A 623 24.32 -64.76 -18.41
C ILE A 623 24.84 -65.44 -19.69
N ASN A 624 24.76 -66.77 -19.73
CA ASN A 624 25.11 -67.53 -20.93
C ASN A 624 23.93 -67.51 -21.90
N GLY A 625 24.08 -66.82 -23.04
CA GLY A 625 23.09 -66.84 -24.14
C GLY A 625 22.28 -65.56 -24.36
N MET A 626 22.61 -64.45 -23.68
CA MET A 626 22.05 -63.13 -24.01
C MET A 626 22.55 -62.68 -25.39
N SER A 627 21.66 -62.14 -26.23
CA SER A 627 22.07 -61.62 -27.53
C SER A 627 22.96 -60.38 -27.37
N LYS A 628 23.82 -60.11 -28.36
CA LYS A 628 24.71 -58.93 -28.35
C LYS A 628 23.91 -57.62 -28.21
N ASN A 629 22.73 -57.55 -28.80
CA ASN A 629 21.88 -56.36 -28.76
C ASN A 629 21.27 -56.14 -27.37
N GLU A 630 20.79 -57.20 -26.70
CA GLU A 630 20.26 -57.11 -25.34
C GLU A 630 21.35 -56.68 -24.35
N LEU A 631 22.57 -57.18 -24.51
CA LEU A 631 23.70 -56.80 -23.67
C LEU A 631 24.06 -55.31 -23.84
N ILE A 632 24.09 -54.82 -25.08
CA ILE A 632 24.33 -53.39 -25.37
C ILE A 632 23.22 -52.52 -24.77
N GLN A 633 21.96 -52.94 -24.88
CA GLN A 633 20.82 -52.22 -24.29
C GLN A 633 20.90 -52.19 -22.76
N LEU A 634 21.15 -53.35 -22.13
CA LEU A 634 21.31 -53.44 -20.69
C LEU A 634 22.45 -52.53 -20.22
N ARG A 635 23.63 -52.64 -20.84
CA ARG A 635 24.79 -51.81 -20.53
C ARG A 635 24.47 -50.32 -20.62
N SER A 636 23.86 -49.89 -21.72
CA SER A 636 23.46 -48.50 -21.92
C SER A 636 22.51 -47.99 -20.84
N VAL A 637 21.52 -48.80 -20.45
CA VAL A 637 20.57 -48.43 -19.39
C VAL A 637 21.26 -48.32 -18.04
N VAL A 638 22.08 -49.30 -17.65
CA VAL A 638 22.68 -49.30 -16.31
C VAL A 638 23.76 -48.21 -16.17
N GLU A 639 24.58 -47.98 -17.21
CA GLU A 639 25.59 -46.91 -17.23
C GLU A 639 24.94 -45.53 -17.18
N MET A 640 23.84 -45.31 -17.92
CA MET A 640 23.07 -44.06 -17.85
C MET A 640 22.49 -43.82 -16.44
N HIS A 641 22.17 -44.89 -15.71
CA HIS A 641 21.75 -44.82 -14.32
C HIS A 641 22.91 -44.84 -13.31
N GLY A 642 24.15 -44.64 -13.77
CA GLY A 642 25.33 -44.38 -12.95
C GLY A 642 26.04 -45.63 -12.40
N ALA A 643 25.70 -46.81 -12.92
CA ALA A 643 26.44 -48.03 -12.60
C ALA A 643 27.74 -48.10 -13.40
N ILE A 644 28.77 -48.72 -12.81
CA ILE A 644 30.03 -49.01 -13.49
C ILE A 644 29.96 -50.45 -14.01
N TRP A 645 30.08 -50.60 -15.33
CA TRP A 645 30.10 -51.91 -15.99
C TRP A 645 31.47 -52.57 -15.85
N SER A 646 31.51 -53.83 -15.40
CA SER A 646 32.71 -54.64 -15.35
C SER A 646 32.60 -55.82 -16.31
N GLU A 647 33.59 -55.98 -17.19
CA GLU A 647 33.69 -57.13 -18.09
C GLU A 647 34.15 -58.39 -17.34
N ASP A 648 34.99 -58.20 -16.31
CA ASP A 648 35.51 -59.27 -15.47
C ASP A 648 34.71 -59.40 -14.17
N MET A 649 34.79 -60.58 -13.55
CA MET A 649 34.19 -60.83 -12.26
C MET A 649 34.77 -59.89 -11.20
N LEU A 650 33.89 -59.30 -10.40
CA LEU A 650 34.25 -58.33 -9.36
C LEU A 650 35.04 -59.03 -8.24
N ILE A 651 36.31 -58.66 -8.10
CA ILE A 651 37.23 -59.17 -7.07
C ILE A 651 37.07 -58.32 -5.81
N LYS A 652 36.67 -58.94 -4.70
CA LYS A 652 36.28 -58.25 -3.46
C LYS A 652 37.41 -57.39 -2.87
N GLU A 653 38.66 -57.82 -3.03
CA GLU A 653 39.86 -57.18 -2.52
C GLU A 653 40.09 -55.78 -3.10
N ASN A 654 39.49 -55.47 -4.25
CA ASN A 654 39.60 -54.16 -4.90
C ASN A 654 38.63 -53.12 -4.30
N PHE A 655 37.75 -53.54 -3.39
CA PHE A 655 36.66 -52.73 -2.86
C PHE A 655 36.73 -52.59 -1.34
N ASN A 656 36.23 -51.46 -0.83
CA ASN A 656 36.24 -51.18 0.59
C ASN A 656 35.05 -51.84 1.29
N ILE A 657 35.35 -52.62 2.33
CA ILE A 657 34.33 -53.27 3.16
C ILE A 657 33.47 -52.21 3.87
N GLY A 658 32.15 -52.41 3.83
CA GLY A 658 31.18 -51.48 4.43
C GLY A 658 30.81 -50.28 3.55
N SER A 659 31.28 -50.24 2.30
CA SER A 659 30.76 -49.35 1.27
C SER A 659 29.38 -49.80 0.81
N HIS A 660 28.55 -48.82 0.41
CA HIS A 660 27.18 -49.05 -0.04
C HIS A 660 26.82 -48.06 -1.15
N PRO A 661 26.02 -48.45 -2.15
CA PRO A 661 25.51 -47.51 -3.14
C PRO A 661 24.58 -46.47 -2.51
N TYR A 662 24.52 -45.29 -3.14
CA TYR A 662 23.83 -44.13 -2.56
C TYR A 662 22.34 -44.39 -2.29
N HIS A 663 21.61 -44.91 -3.29
CA HIS A 663 20.16 -45.19 -3.15
C HIS A 663 19.87 -46.61 -2.64
N HIS A 664 20.91 -47.41 -2.39
CA HIS A 664 20.78 -48.83 -2.01
C HIS A 664 21.60 -49.14 -0.77
N PHE A 665 21.44 -48.32 0.28
CA PHE A 665 22.21 -48.46 1.51
C PHE A 665 22.07 -49.84 2.19
N ASN A 666 20.95 -50.52 1.96
CA ASN A 666 20.67 -51.86 2.47
C ASN A 666 21.39 -52.98 1.69
N LEU A 667 22.06 -52.66 0.58
CA LEU A 667 22.72 -53.62 -0.31
C LEU A 667 24.22 -53.32 -0.38
N GLY A 668 25.03 -54.34 -0.68
CA GLY A 668 26.42 -54.16 -1.04
C GLY A 668 26.57 -53.60 -2.46
N PRO A 669 27.71 -52.98 -2.81
CA PRO A 669 27.88 -52.26 -4.07
C PRO A 669 28.12 -53.15 -5.29
N LEU A 670 28.41 -54.44 -5.09
CA LEU A 670 28.80 -55.36 -6.16
C LEU A 670 27.59 -56.17 -6.62
N PHE A 671 26.99 -55.77 -7.73
CA PHE A 671 25.80 -56.42 -8.29
C PHE A 671 26.22 -57.47 -9.31
N VAL A 672 25.76 -58.71 -9.09
CA VAL A 672 26.02 -59.83 -10.00
C VAL A 672 24.70 -60.32 -10.58
N ILE A 673 24.54 -60.11 -11.88
CA ILE A 673 23.33 -60.49 -12.62
C ILE A 673 23.59 -61.83 -13.32
N HIS A 674 22.73 -62.82 -13.06
CA HIS A 674 22.90 -64.18 -13.57
C HIS A 674 21.63 -64.76 -14.22
N ASP A 675 21.80 -65.87 -14.95
CA ASP A 675 20.72 -66.59 -15.64
C ASP A 675 19.81 -67.43 -14.71
N GLY A 676 20.18 -67.54 -13.42
CA GLY A 676 19.45 -68.32 -12.41
C GLY A 676 19.82 -69.81 -12.38
N LYS A 677 20.65 -70.27 -13.33
CA LYS A 677 21.10 -71.67 -13.43
C LYS A 677 22.40 -71.91 -12.66
N LYS A 678 23.30 -70.92 -12.61
CA LYS A 678 24.50 -70.98 -11.76
C LYS A 678 24.17 -70.64 -10.31
N THR A 679 24.35 -71.61 -9.41
CA THR A 679 24.17 -71.40 -7.97
C THR A 679 25.38 -70.66 -7.38
N LEU A 680 25.33 -69.32 -7.38
CA LEU A 680 26.35 -68.46 -6.75
C LEU A 680 26.19 -68.39 -5.22
N LEU A 681 26.01 -69.56 -4.57
CA LEU A 681 25.80 -69.69 -3.11
C LEU A 681 26.92 -69.01 -2.30
N HIS A 682 28.15 -69.09 -2.78
CA HIS A 682 29.32 -68.49 -2.12
C HIS A 682 29.23 -66.96 -2.03
N LEU A 683 28.63 -66.29 -3.03
CA LEU A 683 28.44 -64.83 -3.00
C LEU A 683 27.27 -64.42 -2.09
N LYS A 684 26.21 -65.24 -2.01
CA LYS A 684 25.06 -64.99 -1.12
C LYS A 684 25.43 -65.10 0.37
N ASN A 685 26.42 -65.93 0.69
CA ASN A 685 26.89 -66.16 2.05
C ASN A 685 28.12 -65.31 2.40
N ASP A 686 28.42 -64.26 1.64
CA ASP A 686 29.52 -63.34 1.93
C ASP A 686 29.35 -62.72 3.33
N PRO A 687 30.30 -62.94 4.27
CA PRO A 687 30.20 -62.41 5.64
C PRO A 687 30.13 -60.88 5.66
N ASP A 688 30.76 -60.22 4.68
CA ASP A 688 30.82 -58.75 4.60
C ASP A 688 29.64 -58.15 3.82
N LYS A 689 28.77 -59.00 3.24
CA LYS A 689 27.57 -58.60 2.49
C LYS A 689 27.84 -57.59 1.36
N MET A 690 28.99 -57.69 0.71
CA MET A 690 29.42 -56.78 -0.37
C MET A 690 28.73 -57.10 -1.71
N PHE A 691 28.34 -58.36 -1.90
CA PHE A 691 27.70 -58.84 -3.13
C PHE A 691 26.19 -58.87 -3.04
N LYS A 692 25.54 -58.39 -4.11
CA LYS A 692 24.13 -58.58 -4.40
C LYS A 692 23.99 -59.43 -5.66
N SER A 693 23.76 -60.72 -5.47
CA SER A 693 23.43 -61.66 -6.55
C SER A 693 21.93 -61.66 -6.83
N MET A 694 21.53 -61.50 -8.09
CA MET A 694 20.13 -61.59 -8.52
C MET A 694 20.00 -62.15 -9.94
N SER A 695 18.87 -62.79 -10.23
CA SER A 695 18.56 -63.18 -11.61
C SER A 695 18.31 -61.95 -12.48
N PHE A 696 18.42 -62.11 -13.80
CA PHE A 696 18.08 -61.04 -14.74
C PHE A 696 16.64 -60.54 -14.56
N GLU A 697 15.68 -61.44 -14.37
CA GLU A 697 14.27 -61.08 -14.12
C GLU A 697 14.12 -60.32 -12.80
N GLU A 698 14.82 -60.75 -11.74
CA GLU A 698 14.86 -60.04 -10.46
C GLU A 698 15.45 -58.62 -10.60
N PHE A 699 16.46 -58.44 -11.44
CA PHE A 699 17.04 -57.13 -11.73
C PHE A 699 16.06 -56.21 -12.46
N VAL A 700 15.33 -56.73 -13.46
CA VAL A 700 14.28 -55.95 -14.14
C VAL A 700 13.19 -55.53 -13.15
N VAL A 701 12.74 -56.44 -12.30
CA VAL A 701 11.76 -56.14 -11.25
C VAL A 701 12.30 -55.12 -10.25
N PHE A 702 13.58 -55.22 -9.87
CA PHE A 702 14.25 -54.26 -9.00
C PHE A 702 14.21 -52.85 -9.60
N MET A 703 14.56 -52.70 -10.88
CA MET A 703 14.47 -51.42 -11.59
C MET A 703 13.02 -50.93 -11.73
N LEU A 704 12.07 -51.81 -12.04
CA LEU A 704 10.64 -51.45 -12.16
C LEU A 704 10.03 -50.98 -10.83
N LYS A 705 10.51 -51.48 -9.68
CA LYS A 705 10.03 -51.02 -8.38
C LYS A 705 10.48 -49.59 -8.03
N LEU A 706 11.68 -49.18 -8.46
CA LEU A 706 12.27 -47.87 -8.16
C LEU A 706 12.28 -47.58 -6.64
N GLU A 707 12.68 -48.57 -5.84
CA GLU A 707 12.79 -48.44 -4.38
C GLU A 707 14.15 -47.84 -4.00
N CYS A 708 14.15 -46.82 -3.14
CA CYS A 708 15.36 -46.15 -2.65
C CYS A 708 15.45 -46.30 -1.13
N HIS A 709 16.61 -46.72 -0.64
CA HIS A 709 16.95 -46.81 0.78
C HIS A 709 18.14 -45.90 1.06
N TYR A 710 17.88 -44.80 1.77
CA TYR A 710 18.85 -43.76 2.08
C TYR A 710 19.02 -43.61 3.60
N ASP A 711 20.26 -43.44 4.06
CA ASP A 711 20.57 -43.09 5.46
C ASP A 711 21.05 -41.63 5.56
N PRO A 712 20.17 -40.67 5.91
CA PRO A 712 20.53 -39.26 6.04
C PRO A 712 21.41 -38.94 7.25
N LYS A 713 21.61 -39.87 8.19
CA LYS A 713 22.29 -39.61 9.47
C LYS A 713 23.76 -40.01 9.47
N ARG A 714 24.25 -40.71 8.44
CA ARG A 714 25.63 -41.18 8.38
C ARG A 714 26.55 -40.10 7.78
N ASN A 715 27.66 -39.82 8.47
CA ASN A 715 28.75 -39.01 7.93
C ASN A 715 29.52 -39.78 6.85
N VAL A 716 29.89 -39.08 5.77
CA VAL A 716 30.73 -39.44 4.60
C VAL A 716 30.64 -40.92 4.16
N PRO A 717 30.05 -41.23 2.99
CA PRO A 717 30.00 -42.60 2.50
C PRO A 717 31.40 -43.19 2.35
N VAL A 718 31.56 -44.46 2.73
CA VAL A 718 32.82 -45.19 2.50
C VAL A 718 32.98 -45.33 0.98
N PRO A 719 34.05 -44.79 0.37
CA PRO A 719 34.28 -44.90 -1.07
C PRO A 719 34.29 -46.37 -1.50
N VAL A 720 33.66 -46.69 -2.63
CA VAL A 720 33.53 -48.07 -3.09
C VAL A 720 34.90 -48.69 -3.40
N THR A 721 35.81 -47.91 -3.99
CA THR A 721 37.19 -48.28 -4.33
C THR A 721 38.20 -47.40 -3.60
N ASN A 722 39.46 -47.87 -3.54
CA ASN A 722 40.57 -47.13 -2.92
C ASN A 722 41.18 -46.04 -3.80
N ALA A 723 40.98 -46.13 -5.12
CA ALA A 723 41.38 -45.07 -6.04
C ALA A 723 40.30 -43.99 -6.04
N ARG A 724 40.63 -42.80 -5.54
CA ARG A 724 39.88 -41.61 -5.93
C ARG A 724 40.28 -41.29 -7.36
N ASP A 725 39.35 -41.39 -8.31
CA ASP A 725 39.46 -40.72 -9.60
C ASP A 725 39.31 -39.20 -9.35
N ASP A 726 40.32 -38.60 -8.72
CA ASP A 726 40.44 -37.15 -8.50
C ASP A 726 41.05 -36.44 -9.73
N THR A 727 41.22 -37.16 -10.85
CA THR A 727 41.79 -36.62 -12.10
C THR A 727 40.74 -36.52 -13.20
N GLU A 728 39.84 -35.52 -13.10
CA GLU A 728 39.27 -34.80 -14.26
C GLU A 728 38.49 -33.53 -13.86
#